data_AF-A0A5S3XV98-F1
#
_entry.id   AF-A0A5S3XV98-F1
#
_cell.length_a   1.000
_cell.length_b   1.000
_cell.length_c   1.000
_cell.angle_alpha   90.00
_cell.angle_beta   90.00
_cell.angle_gamma   90.00
#
_symmetry.space_group_name_H-M   'P 1'
#
loop_
_entity.id
_entity.type
_entity.pdbx_description
1 polymer ?
#
loop_
_entity_poly.entity_id
_entity_poly.type
_entity_poly.pdbx_seq_one_letter_code
_entity_poly.pdbx_strand_id
1 'polypeptide(L)'
;MANFPVFHGITVAANAHIENLTIESLASDPIGAAEGRVWYNAVEKSFKAAVTDDSGSLSIIAFQDASDFSSFLIDLASQAVGDSGAKKVGYEGKAGANGLFSAAPGTLDGIIGSIIEAIDAEKLLSKDLESSDAGKGVNAIGYEGKAGQNNKFSVVPGTVKSALDMMIDQIDANSEASSVSSQGIQDELDNTQSAAGLSATGDYSAPATSNYLKQSDFVAKSKTASLASADELLDAQIKTLSDQVTSNSSDVTSALATVVKKAGDTMSGPLNMGSNPILSTAVPTDPAHLVNLKYIDGMRAGLDVKDSVRVATSAEITNLTGDTQANGDNTYSIDGVVLKSGDRVLIKDGASIDGIEAATFTNNGIYTVDITTDSPDVGSATAIFTRAEDADGSPVSEVTNGMHTFIEEGQKYANAGFVLSTPNPITVNTTELTFAQFSGAGQLTAGAGIQKDGNNIYLNFGAGVKESPLDEIGIDVGAGLFTTEDGTTSSDATAAKLEIKLDGTTLSKGPDGLKVSQSFTDKITTLQAELDLSQTSSGLDNSGNYIADSSAHYIKSAVSLHNATQQLDAQVKSTSDKIDSEVVKVNDAITTVSDELSTTQAGAGLSTNGNYETPVTANYLTASTSLHDATIELDKQLKGVADTAAQEITDRESADSAIKLGAGLLANGNMPDVSAAKYIASATNMFDAVTSLDQSLDQNITRVNTDISSVVTQLNAQKHAFQSDQPNLEHRIQHNLGAAMVDVTVWVKRSDDKFYNDIALVKEETNNEIVVYLSEAAHVKVAIEAIADINTPAA
;
A
#
# COMPACT_ATOMS: atom_id res chain seq x y z
N MET A 1 -27.95 -5.13 -8.72
CA MET A 1 -29.43 -5.13 -8.54
C MET A 1 -29.77 -6.28 -7.63
N ALA A 2 -30.07 -6.00 -6.37
CA ALA A 2 -30.44 -7.01 -5.38
C ALA A 2 -31.84 -7.55 -5.66
N ASN A 3 -32.00 -8.86 -5.62
CA ASN A 3 -33.27 -9.58 -5.80
C ASN A 3 -34.26 -9.16 -4.70
N PHE A 4 -35.30 -8.42 -5.06
CA PHE A 4 -36.42 -8.12 -4.17
C PHE A 4 -37.47 -9.23 -4.26
N PRO A 5 -38.04 -9.69 -3.13
CA PRO A 5 -39.02 -10.79 -3.12
C PRO A 5 -40.33 -10.38 -3.81
N VAL A 6 -40.77 -11.17 -4.78
CA VAL A 6 -42.04 -10.98 -5.50
C VAL A 6 -43.14 -11.77 -4.79
N PHE A 7 -44.17 -11.10 -4.30
CA PHE A 7 -45.42 -11.74 -3.89
C PHE A 7 -46.48 -11.43 -4.95
N HIS A 8 -46.97 -12.46 -5.64
CA HIS A 8 -48.08 -12.37 -6.62
C HIS A 8 -47.91 -11.28 -7.71
N GLY A 9 -46.69 -11.05 -8.18
CA GLY A 9 -46.42 -10.20 -9.34
C GLY A 9 -46.27 -8.70 -9.07
N ILE A 10 -46.24 -8.27 -7.80
CA ILE A 10 -46.02 -6.86 -7.44
C ILE A 10 -44.67 -6.74 -6.72
N THR A 11 -43.77 -5.88 -7.23
CA THR A 11 -42.47 -5.56 -6.62
C THR A 11 -42.61 -4.28 -5.79
N VAL A 12 -42.47 -4.40 -4.47
CA VAL A 12 -42.50 -3.26 -3.53
C VAL A 12 -41.09 -2.99 -3.00
N ALA A 13 -40.71 -1.71 -2.93
CA ALA A 13 -39.41 -1.29 -2.41
C ALA A 13 -39.25 -1.65 -0.92
N ALA A 14 -38.01 -1.88 -0.47
CA ALA A 14 -37.71 -2.11 0.93
C ALA A 14 -38.16 -0.88 1.74
N ASN A 15 -39.20 -1.04 2.57
CA ASN A 15 -39.92 -0.06 3.41
C ASN A 15 -41.32 0.37 2.93
N ALA A 16 -41.83 -0.14 1.81
CA ALA A 16 -43.24 0.07 1.43
C ALA A 16 -44.15 -0.93 2.16
N HIS A 17 -45.15 -0.44 2.90
CA HIS A 17 -46.24 -1.25 3.46
C HIS A 17 -47.56 -0.86 2.78
N ILE A 18 -48.32 -1.85 2.31
CA ILE A 18 -49.70 -1.67 1.85
C ILE A 18 -50.59 -2.15 3.00
N GLU A 19 -51.14 -1.23 3.78
CA GLU A 19 -52.11 -1.56 4.84
C GLU A 19 -53.54 -1.49 4.29
N ASN A 20 -54.34 -2.53 4.55
CA ASN A 20 -55.79 -2.60 4.32
C ASN A 20 -56.28 -2.54 2.85
N LEU A 21 -55.47 -2.94 1.85
CA LEU A 21 -55.98 -3.09 0.48
C LEU A 21 -56.85 -4.36 0.35
N THR A 22 -58.15 -4.18 0.19
CA THR A 22 -59.10 -5.26 -0.10
C THR A 22 -59.52 -5.18 -1.57
N ILE A 23 -59.26 -6.24 -2.33
CA ILE A 23 -59.71 -6.35 -3.72
C ILE A 23 -60.81 -7.40 -3.77
N GLU A 24 -62.01 -6.97 -4.12
CA GLU A 24 -63.18 -7.84 -4.23
C GLU A 24 -63.34 -8.35 -5.68
N SER A 25 -63.81 -9.58 -5.87
CA SER A 25 -64.15 -10.10 -7.21
C SER A 25 -65.68 -10.08 -7.37
N LEU A 26 -66.18 -9.27 -8.29
CA LEU A 26 -67.61 -9.00 -8.48
C LEU A 26 -68.02 -9.34 -9.92
N ALA A 27 -69.25 -9.84 -10.12
CA ALA A 27 -69.74 -10.19 -11.45
C ALA A 27 -70.21 -8.96 -12.28
N SER A 28 -70.35 -7.79 -11.65
CA SER A 28 -70.72 -6.52 -12.27
C SER A 28 -70.18 -5.36 -11.43
N ASP A 29 -70.04 -4.17 -12.02
CA ASP A 29 -69.52 -3.01 -11.29
C ASP A 29 -70.46 -2.59 -10.13
N PRO A 30 -69.93 -2.31 -8.93
CA PRO A 30 -70.72 -1.97 -7.76
C PRO A 30 -71.39 -0.60 -7.92
N ILE A 31 -72.73 -0.58 -7.78
CA ILE A 31 -73.54 0.64 -7.85
C ILE A 31 -73.27 1.46 -6.57
N GLY A 32 -72.67 2.64 -6.71
CA GLY A 32 -72.32 3.54 -5.60
C GLY A 32 -70.93 3.29 -4.98
N ALA A 33 -69.93 2.91 -5.78
CA ALA A 33 -68.55 2.76 -5.32
C ALA A 33 -68.05 4.05 -4.64
N ALA A 34 -67.46 3.93 -3.45
CA ALA A 34 -66.76 5.03 -2.78
C ALA A 34 -65.36 5.19 -3.37
N GLU A 35 -64.80 6.40 -3.29
CA GLU A 35 -63.45 6.71 -3.77
C GLU A 35 -62.43 5.78 -3.11
N GLY A 36 -61.50 5.26 -3.92
CA GLY A 36 -60.45 4.35 -3.46
C GLY A 36 -60.84 2.88 -3.41
N ARG A 37 -62.08 2.50 -3.77
CA ARG A 37 -62.48 1.09 -3.87
C ARG A 37 -61.93 0.45 -5.16
N VAL A 38 -61.35 -0.75 -5.04
CA VAL A 38 -60.77 -1.51 -6.15
C VAL A 38 -61.41 -2.90 -6.21
N TRP A 39 -61.80 -3.34 -7.41
CA TRP A 39 -62.39 -4.66 -7.63
C TRP A 39 -61.96 -5.27 -8.97
N TYR A 40 -62.06 -6.59 -9.07
CA TYR A 40 -61.96 -7.30 -10.33
C TYR A 40 -63.36 -7.64 -10.83
N ASN A 41 -63.73 -7.17 -12.02
CA ASN A 41 -64.99 -7.55 -12.64
C ASN A 41 -64.80 -8.92 -13.32
N ALA A 42 -65.33 -9.97 -12.70
CA ALA A 42 -65.11 -11.35 -13.14
C ALA A 42 -65.75 -11.68 -14.50
N VAL A 43 -66.76 -10.91 -14.93
CA VAL A 43 -67.43 -11.09 -16.23
C VAL A 43 -66.65 -10.38 -17.33
N GLU A 44 -66.25 -9.12 -17.10
CA GLU A 44 -65.50 -8.33 -18.08
C GLU A 44 -63.99 -8.65 -18.10
N LYS A 45 -63.52 -9.39 -17.10
CA LYS A 45 -62.11 -9.77 -16.89
C LYS A 45 -61.15 -8.58 -16.78
N SER A 46 -61.63 -7.45 -16.29
CA SER A 46 -60.85 -6.22 -16.10
C SER A 46 -60.76 -5.86 -14.61
N PHE A 47 -59.59 -5.40 -14.18
CA PHE A 47 -59.44 -4.74 -12.89
C PHE A 47 -59.97 -3.30 -12.99
N LYS A 48 -60.74 -2.85 -12.00
CA LYS A 48 -61.31 -1.50 -11.98
C LYS A 48 -61.12 -0.83 -10.62
N ALA A 49 -61.00 0.50 -10.64
CA ALA A 49 -60.91 1.32 -9.45
C ALA A 49 -61.81 2.56 -9.59
N ALA A 50 -62.39 2.99 -8.47
CA ALA A 50 -63.16 4.22 -8.42
C ALA A 50 -62.29 5.36 -7.88
N VAL A 51 -62.10 6.43 -8.66
CA VAL A 51 -61.30 7.61 -8.30
C VAL A 51 -62.09 8.89 -8.55
N THR A 52 -61.90 9.89 -7.70
CA THR A 52 -62.54 11.20 -7.87
C THR A 52 -61.70 12.05 -8.82
N ASP A 53 -62.35 12.69 -9.80
CA ASP A 53 -61.66 13.60 -10.73
C ASP A 53 -61.42 14.99 -10.11
N ASP A 54 -60.67 15.85 -10.83
CA ASP A 54 -60.32 17.21 -10.40
C ASP A 54 -61.53 18.13 -10.15
N SER A 55 -62.75 17.69 -10.48
CA SER A 55 -64.01 18.40 -10.23
C SER A 55 -64.79 17.87 -9.01
N GLY A 56 -64.26 16.86 -8.31
CA GLY A 56 -64.88 16.26 -7.12
C GLY A 56 -65.94 15.21 -7.43
N SER A 57 -66.02 14.73 -8.68
CA SER A 57 -66.99 13.73 -9.11
C SER A 57 -66.35 12.34 -9.25
N LEU A 58 -67.09 11.29 -8.88
CA LEU A 58 -66.56 9.94 -8.77
C LEU A 58 -66.58 9.23 -10.13
N SER A 59 -65.41 8.84 -10.64
CA SER A 59 -65.23 8.18 -11.94
C SER A 59 -64.68 6.76 -11.76
N ILE A 60 -65.06 5.83 -12.64
CA ILE A 60 -64.56 4.44 -12.61
C ILE A 60 -63.55 4.28 -13.75
N ILE A 61 -62.33 3.90 -13.39
CA ILE A 61 -61.27 3.58 -14.36
C ILE A 61 -61.21 2.06 -14.49
N ALA A 62 -61.25 1.58 -15.74
CA ALA A 62 -61.06 0.17 -16.07
C ALA A 62 -59.68 -0.04 -16.70
N PHE A 63 -58.90 -0.96 -16.15
CA PHE A 63 -57.59 -1.34 -16.67
C PHE A 63 -57.76 -2.56 -17.57
N GLN A 64 -57.56 -2.36 -18.87
CA GLN A 64 -57.77 -3.42 -19.86
C GLN A 64 -56.53 -4.31 -20.01
N ASP A 65 -55.33 -3.76 -19.79
CA ASP A 65 -54.08 -4.49 -19.78
C ASP A 65 -53.07 -3.95 -18.74
N ALA A 66 -51.91 -4.62 -18.63
CA ALA A 66 -50.86 -4.25 -17.67
C ALA A 66 -50.17 -2.91 -18.02
N SER A 67 -50.27 -2.47 -19.28
CA SER A 67 -49.75 -1.18 -19.75
C SER A 67 -50.63 -0.03 -19.23
N ASP A 68 -51.95 -0.19 -19.24
CA ASP A 68 -52.89 0.79 -18.69
C ASP A 68 -52.69 0.98 -17.19
N PHE A 69 -52.49 -0.12 -16.44
CA PHE A 69 -52.22 -0.04 -15.01
C PHE A 69 -50.84 0.58 -14.70
N SER A 70 -49.82 0.27 -15.50
CA SER A 70 -48.51 0.95 -15.40
C SER A 70 -48.61 2.43 -15.73
N SER A 71 -49.37 2.82 -16.75
CA SER A 71 -49.57 4.21 -17.13
C SER A 71 -50.32 4.98 -16.04
N PHE A 72 -51.36 4.38 -15.43
CA PHE A 72 -52.04 4.96 -14.28
C PHE A 72 -51.13 5.10 -13.05
N LEU A 73 -50.26 4.12 -12.78
CA LEU A 73 -49.26 4.24 -11.71
C LEU A 73 -48.18 5.28 -12.01
N ILE A 74 -47.81 5.46 -13.29
CA ILE A 74 -46.89 6.51 -13.73
C ILE A 74 -47.56 7.89 -13.60
N ASP A 75 -48.83 8.02 -13.97
CA ASP A 75 -49.61 9.25 -13.80
C ASP A 75 -49.81 9.57 -12.30
N LEU A 76 -50.14 8.58 -11.47
CA LEU A 76 -50.26 8.74 -10.02
C LEU A 76 -48.90 9.03 -9.35
N ALA A 77 -47.81 8.45 -9.85
CA ALA A 77 -46.45 8.76 -9.40
C ALA A 77 -45.98 10.15 -9.88
N SER A 78 -46.47 10.62 -11.04
CA SER A 78 -46.23 11.98 -11.54
C SER A 78 -47.08 13.04 -10.82
N GLN A 79 -48.24 12.66 -10.27
CA GLN A 79 -49.01 13.50 -9.34
C GLN A 79 -48.35 13.59 -7.94
N ALA A 80 -47.53 12.61 -7.55
CA ALA A 80 -46.77 12.63 -6.29
C ALA A 80 -45.41 13.34 -6.39
N VAL A 81 -44.84 13.49 -7.60
CA VAL A 81 -43.58 14.21 -7.81
C VAL A 81 -43.64 15.01 -9.10
N GLY A 82 -44.27 16.17 -9.02
CA GLY A 82 -44.06 17.25 -9.98
C GLY A 82 -45.25 17.55 -10.88
N ASP A 83 -46.23 18.27 -10.32
CA ASP A 83 -46.86 19.33 -11.10
C ASP A 83 -47.21 20.58 -10.28
N SER A 84 -46.31 21.56 -10.43
CA SER A 84 -46.49 23.01 -10.40
C SER A 84 -47.10 23.71 -9.16
N GLY A 85 -46.19 24.22 -8.33
CA GLY A 85 -46.42 25.34 -7.39
C GLY A 85 -46.88 26.67 -8.05
N ALA A 86 -47.14 26.68 -9.36
CA ALA A 86 -47.65 27.83 -10.10
C ALA A 86 -49.15 28.13 -9.86
N LYS A 87 -49.88 27.28 -9.12
CA LYS A 87 -51.31 27.49 -8.79
C LYS A 87 -51.60 27.98 -7.37
N LYS A 88 -50.59 28.26 -6.52
CA LYS A 88 -50.81 28.75 -5.13
C LYS A 88 -50.23 30.15 -4.84
N VAL A 89 -49.52 30.77 -5.78
CA VAL A 89 -48.94 32.12 -5.63
C VAL A 89 -49.30 32.94 -6.87
N GLY A 90 -50.00 34.07 -6.70
CA GLY A 90 -50.37 34.93 -7.83
C GLY A 90 -49.15 35.69 -8.38
N TYR A 91 -49.03 35.78 -9.70
CA TYR A 91 -48.04 36.61 -10.39
C TYR A 91 -48.73 37.63 -11.29
N GLU A 92 -48.05 38.77 -11.51
CA GLU A 92 -48.49 39.90 -12.35
C GLU A 92 -49.90 40.43 -12.06
N GLY A 93 -50.07 40.96 -10.84
CA GLY A 93 -51.23 41.81 -10.53
C GLY A 93 -52.57 41.08 -10.47
N LYS A 94 -52.59 39.75 -10.35
CA LYS A 94 -53.81 38.97 -10.09
C LYS A 94 -53.65 38.02 -8.90
N ALA A 95 -54.58 38.11 -7.95
CA ALA A 95 -54.64 37.29 -6.74
C ALA A 95 -54.97 35.82 -7.08
N GLY A 96 -54.21 34.88 -6.51
CA GLY A 96 -54.50 33.45 -6.55
C GLY A 96 -55.65 33.07 -5.60
N ALA A 97 -56.36 31.97 -5.91
CA ALA A 97 -57.73 31.65 -5.46
C ALA A 97 -58.05 31.68 -3.95
N ASN A 98 -57.05 31.79 -3.06
CA ASN A 98 -57.26 31.85 -1.61
C ASN A 98 -56.84 33.18 -0.95
N GLY A 99 -56.40 34.20 -1.70
CA GLY A 99 -56.23 35.58 -1.22
C GLY A 99 -55.24 35.82 -0.06
N LEU A 100 -54.45 34.83 0.34
CA LEU A 100 -53.68 34.86 1.60
C LEU A 100 -52.20 35.26 1.44
N PHE A 101 -51.65 35.32 0.22
CA PHE A 101 -50.23 35.66 -0.01
C PHE A 101 -50.05 36.56 -1.25
N SER A 102 -49.53 37.79 -1.06
CA SER A 102 -49.09 38.70 -2.13
C SER A 102 -47.69 39.23 -1.82
N ALA A 103 -46.73 39.01 -2.72
CA ALA A 103 -45.37 39.57 -2.62
C ALA A 103 -45.22 40.80 -3.54
N ALA A 104 -44.56 41.85 -3.05
CA ALA A 104 -44.33 43.10 -3.77
C ALA A 104 -43.32 42.93 -4.94
N PRO A 105 -43.38 43.76 -5.99
CA PRO A 105 -42.56 43.62 -7.19
C PRO A 105 -41.05 43.76 -6.89
N GLY A 106 -40.22 42.90 -7.49
CA GLY A 106 -38.79 43.14 -7.68
C GLY A 106 -37.79 42.37 -6.81
N THR A 107 -38.21 41.62 -5.78
CA THR A 107 -37.25 40.94 -4.90
C THR A 107 -36.83 39.56 -5.40
N LEU A 108 -37.72 38.83 -6.09
CA LEU A 108 -37.40 37.47 -6.55
C LEU A 108 -36.65 37.47 -7.88
N ASP A 109 -36.96 38.41 -8.78
CA ASP A 109 -36.26 38.58 -10.07
C ASP A 109 -34.82 39.10 -9.85
N GLY A 110 -34.60 39.93 -8.83
CA GLY A 110 -33.26 40.36 -8.42
C GLY A 110 -32.44 39.23 -7.77
N ILE A 111 -33.06 38.39 -6.93
CA ILE A 111 -32.38 37.25 -6.30
C ILE A 111 -32.09 36.15 -7.32
N ILE A 112 -33.05 35.81 -8.19
CA ILE A 112 -32.87 34.82 -9.25
C ILE A 112 -31.92 35.37 -10.31
N GLY A 113 -31.97 36.65 -10.68
CA GLY A 113 -30.99 37.30 -11.54
C GLY A 113 -29.57 37.25 -10.96
N SER A 114 -29.41 37.52 -9.66
CA SER A 114 -28.11 37.44 -8.98
C SER A 114 -27.57 36.01 -8.90
N ILE A 115 -28.46 35.02 -8.72
CA ILE A 115 -28.09 33.59 -8.70
C ILE A 115 -27.78 33.09 -10.11
N ILE A 116 -28.52 33.53 -11.12
CA ILE A 116 -28.23 33.22 -12.53
C ILE A 116 -26.91 33.88 -12.96
N GLU A 117 -26.64 35.13 -12.58
CA GLU A 117 -25.35 35.78 -12.81
C GLU A 117 -24.20 35.10 -12.05
N ALA A 118 -24.43 34.61 -10.83
CA ALA A 118 -23.43 33.85 -10.06
C ALA A 118 -23.16 32.47 -10.67
N ILE A 119 -24.20 31.76 -11.13
CA ILE A 119 -24.10 30.46 -11.77
C ILE A 119 -23.50 30.59 -13.18
N ASP A 120 -23.86 31.62 -13.96
CA ASP A 120 -23.22 31.92 -15.25
C ASP A 120 -21.76 32.36 -15.07
N ALA A 121 -21.40 33.07 -13.99
CA ALA A 121 -20.02 33.39 -13.65
C ALA A 121 -19.20 32.14 -13.25
N GLU A 122 -19.80 31.20 -12.52
CA GLU A 122 -19.19 29.90 -12.18
C GLU A 122 -19.05 28.98 -13.40
N LYS A 123 -20.01 29.06 -14.34
CA LYS A 123 -20.01 28.32 -15.61
C LYS A 123 -19.06 28.95 -16.64
N LEU A 124 -18.79 30.25 -16.56
CA LEU A 124 -17.69 30.91 -17.28
C LEU A 124 -16.33 30.50 -16.71
N LEU A 125 -16.17 30.40 -15.39
CA LEU A 125 -14.91 29.98 -14.75
C LEU A 125 -14.47 28.56 -15.15
N SER A 126 -15.43 27.66 -15.38
CA SER A 126 -15.16 26.28 -15.83
C SER A 126 -14.94 26.17 -17.35
N LYS A 127 -15.43 27.15 -18.14
CA LYS A 127 -15.15 27.23 -19.58
C LYS A 127 -13.84 27.96 -19.90
N ASP A 128 -13.43 28.91 -19.05
CA ASP A 128 -12.15 29.64 -19.17
C ASP A 128 -10.94 28.78 -18.76
N LEU A 129 -11.13 27.67 -18.04
CA LEU A 129 -10.06 26.68 -17.79
C LEU A 129 -9.72 25.83 -19.03
N GLU A 130 -10.58 25.78 -20.06
CA GLU A 130 -10.36 24.97 -21.26
C GLU A 130 -10.15 25.79 -22.55
N SER A 131 -10.22 27.12 -22.53
CA SER A 131 -9.82 27.94 -23.69
C SER A 131 -8.47 28.60 -23.47
N SER A 132 -7.47 28.10 -24.20
CA SER A 132 -6.21 28.75 -24.46
C SER A 132 -6.42 30.07 -25.21
N ASP A 133 -6.68 31.16 -24.51
CA ASP A 133 -6.40 32.48 -25.07
C ASP A 133 -6.03 33.51 -24.00
N ALA A 134 -4.99 34.25 -24.32
CA ALA A 134 -4.17 35.01 -23.41
C ALA A 134 -4.88 36.23 -22.79
N GLY A 135 -4.69 36.39 -21.47
CA GLY A 135 -4.61 37.71 -20.84
C GLY A 135 -5.84 38.15 -20.06
N LYS A 136 -5.83 37.89 -18.74
CA LYS A 136 -6.43 38.75 -17.69
C LYS A 136 -6.09 38.37 -16.23
N GLY A 137 -5.01 37.62 -15.99
CA GLY A 137 -4.54 37.25 -14.64
C GLY A 137 -3.70 38.31 -13.90
N VAL A 138 -3.75 39.58 -14.30
CA VAL A 138 -2.84 40.64 -13.79
C VAL A 138 -3.31 41.41 -12.56
N ASN A 139 -4.45 41.05 -11.96
CA ASN A 139 -5.09 41.91 -10.96
C ASN A 139 -5.21 41.33 -9.52
N ALA A 140 -4.57 40.21 -9.19
CA ALA A 140 -4.60 39.68 -7.82
C ALA A 140 -3.23 39.56 -7.13
N ILE A 141 -2.12 39.62 -7.87
CA ILE A 141 -0.75 39.54 -7.34
C ILE A 141 0.02 40.74 -7.89
N GLY A 142 0.56 41.59 -7.02
CA GLY A 142 1.31 42.77 -7.46
C GLY A 142 2.62 42.37 -8.14
N TYR A 143 2.90 42.95 -9.30
CA TYR A 143 4.22 42.95 -9.95
C TYR A 143 4.56 44.35 -10.44
N GLU A 144 5.87 44.60 -10.55
CA GLU A 144 6.56 45.85 -10.85
C GLU A 144 5.72 47.14 -10.91
N GLY A 145 5.86 47.96 -9.86
CA GLY A 145 5.49 49.37 -9.89
C GLY A 145 4.02 49.70 -9.61
N LYS A 146 3.14 48.72 -9.34
CA LYS A 146 1.77 48.99 -8.84
C LYS A 146 1.34 48.05 -7.71
N ALA A 147 0.88 48.64 -6.61
CA ALA A 147 0.29 47.92 -5.48
C ALA A 147 -1.06 47.29 -5.88
N GLY A 148 -1.21 45.97 -5.66
CA GLY A 148 -2.51 45.30 -5.72
C GLY A 148 -3.38 45.71 -4.54
N GLN A 149 -4.70 45.80 -4.75
CA GLN A 149 -5.66 46.55 -3.91
C GLN A 149 -5.71 46.20 -2.40
N ASN A 150 -5.02 45.16 -1.92
CA ASN A 150 -5.11 44.73 -0.51
C ASN A 150 -3.77 44.69 0.27
N ASN A 151 -2.63 45.16 -0.27
CA ASN A 151 -1.36 45.36 0.48
C ASN A 151 -0.84 44.20 1.37
N LYS A 152 -1.29 42.95 1.18
CA LYS A 152 -1.00 41.83 2.10
C LYS A 152 0.07 40.84 1.62
N PHE A 153 0.52 40.93 0.37
CA PHE A 153 1.55 40.03 -0.18
C PHE A 153 2.42 40.75 -1.20
N SER A 154 3.72 40.88 -0.90
CA SER A 154 4.74 41.44 -1.81
C SER A 154 5.92 40.48 -1.81
N VAL A 155 6.20 39.87 -2.95
CA VAL A 155 7.36 38.98 -3.13
C VAL A 155 8.53 39.82 -3.65
N VAL A 156 9.68 39.72 -3.00
CA VAL A 156 10.89 40.49 -3.35
C VAL A 156 11.35 40.13 -4.78
N PRO A 157 11.73 41.10 -5.64
CA PRO A 157 12.18 40.82 -7.00
C PRO A 157 13.37 39.87 -7.03
N GLY A 158 13.27 38.80 -7.82
CA GLY A 158 14.44 38.03 -8.31
C GLY A 158 14.54 36.56 -7.90
N THR A 159 13.87 36.05 -6.87
CA THR A 159 14.10 34.65 -6.46
C THR A 159 13.25 33.64 -7.22
N VAL A 160 11.96 33.91 -7.42
CA VAL A 160 11.04 32.94 -8.04
C VAL A 160 11.12 32.98 -9.57
N LYS A 161 11.20 34.18 -10.18
CA LYS A 161 11.33 34.31 -11.63
C LYS A 161 12.66 33.76 -12.15
N SER A 162 13.79 34.09 -11.51
CA SER A 162 15.07 33.50 -11.90
C SER A 162 15.14 32.00 -11.64
N ALA A 163 14.52 31.49 -10.57
CA ALA A 163 14.45 30.04 -10.36
C ALA A 163 13.64 29.35 -11.46
N LEU A 164 12.51 29.93 -11.88
CA LEU A 164 11.67 29.37 -12.94
C LEU A 164 12.34 29.47 -14.31
N ASP A 165 13.01 30.60 -14.62
CA ASP A 165 13.75 30.78 -15.87
C ASP A 165 14.94 29.80 -15.95
N MET A 166 15.71 29.59 -14.86
CA MET A 166 16.77 28.57 -14.82
C MET A 166 16.25 27.14 -14.99
N MET A 167 15.05 26.85 -14.47
CA MET A 167 14.41 25.55 -14.67
C MET A 167 13.97 25.35 -16.13
N ILE A 168 13.44 26.40 -16.77
CA ILE A 168 13.06 26.38 -18.19
C ILE A 168 14.31 26.22 -19.08
N ASP A 169 15.36 27.02 -18.84
CA ASP A 169 16.62 26.92 -19.58
C ASP A 169 17.26 25.52 -19.46
N GLN A 170 17.16 24.89 -18.28
CA GLN A 170 17.65 23.52 -18.08
C GLN A 170 16.79 22.46 -18.77
N ILE A 171 15.47 22.68 -18.85
CA ILE A 171 14.56 21.81 -19.62
C ILE A 171 14.87 21.92 -21.12
N ASP A 172 15.10 23.13 -21.63
CA ASP A 172 15.45 23.37 -23.03
C ASP A 172 16.82 22.77 -23.36
N ALA A 173 17.83 22.94 -22.48
CA ALA A 173 19.14 22.30 -22.65
C ALA A 173 19.05 20.76 -22.65
N ASN A 174 18.19 20.18 -21.80
CA ASN A 174 17.96 18.74 -21.78
C ASN A 174 17.18 18.26 -23.02
N SER A 175 16.25 19.07 -23.54
CA SER A 175 15.52 18.80 -24.78
C SER A 175 16.46 18.82 -26.00
N GLU A 176 17.33 19.82 -26.10
CA GLU A 176 18.37 19.91 -27.13
C GLU A 176 19.35 18.73 -27.04
N ALA A 177 19.82 18.37 -25.84
CA ALA A 177 20.70 17.21 -25.66
C ALA A 177 20.03 15.88 -26.06
N SER A 178 18.72 15.71 -25.76
CA SER A 178 17.93 14.54 -26.18
C SER A 178 17.68 14.50 -27.69
N SER A 179 17.62 15.65 -28.36
CA SER A 179 17.50 15.74 -29.82
C SER A 179 18.81 15.33 -30.52
N VAL A 180 19.96 15.70 -29.96
CA VAL A 180 21.29 15.32 -30.47
C VAL A 180 21.54 13.82 -30.32
N SER A 181 21.14 13.18 -29.22
CA SER A 181 21.26 11.73 -29.07
C SER A 181 20.39 10.94 -30.05
N SER A 182 19.24 11.50 -30.43
CA SER A 182 18.32 10.88 -31.40
C SER A 182 18.88 10.96 -32.82
N GLN A 183 19.57 12.05 -33.18
CA GLN A 183 20.23 12.17 -34.48
C GLN A 183 21.42 11.20 -34.61
N GLY A 184 22.24 11.05 -33.56
CA GLY A 184 23.36 10.09 -33.58
C GLY A 184 22.91 8.64 -33.75
N ILE A 185 21.78 8.26 -33.13
CA ILE A 185 21.15 6.95 -33.32
C ILE A 185 20.63 6.79 -34.76
N GLN A 186 20.05 7.84 -35.34
CA GLN A 186 19.59 7.81 -36.72
C GLN A 186 20.75 7.66 -37.71
N ASP A 187 21.87 8.35 -37.48
CA ASP A 187 23.07 8.23 -38.32
C ASP A 187 23.66 6.80 -38.27
N GLU A 188 23.65 6.16 -37.09
CA GLU A 188 24.12 4.77 -36.93
C GLU A 188 23.17 3.75 -37.59
N LEU A 189 21.86 4.01 -37.55
CA LEU A 189 20.86 3.22 -38.26
C LEU A 189 21.04 3.33 -39.78
N ASP A 190 21.22 4.54 -40.30
CA ASP A 190 21.42 4.80 -41.73
C ASP A 190 22.72 4.15 -42.25
N ASN A 191 23.80 4.21 -41.46
CA ASN A 191 25.06 3.53 -41.77
C ASN A 191 24.89 2.00 -41.83
N THR A 192 24.14 1.43 -40.89
CA THR A 192 23.86 -0.01 -40.83
C THR A 192 23.01 -0.47 -42.01
N GLN A 193 21.96 0.30 -42.37
CA GLN A 193 21.12 0.04 -43.53
C GLN A 193 21.93 0.06 -44.83
N SER A 194 22.76 1.09 -45.01
CA SER A 194 23.62 1.24 -46.18
C SER A 194 24.63 0.10 -46.33
N ALA A 195 25.29 -0.32 -45.24
CA ALA A 195 26.23 -1.44 -45.24
C ALA A 195 25.57 -2.79 -45.58
N ALA A 196 24.29 -2.96 -45.22
CA ALA A 196 23.49 -4.13 -45.58
C ALA A 196 22.90 -4.05 -47.01
N GLY A 197 23.18 -2.99 -47.77
CA GLY A 197 22.62 -2.79 -49.11
C GLY A 197 21.14 -2.41 -49.13
N LEU A 198 20.64 -1.87 -48.01
CA LEU A 198 19.29 -1.33 -47.87
C LEU A 198 19.29 0.18 -48.11
N SER A 199 18.22 0.69 -48.73
CA SER A 199 17.94 2.13 -48.77
C SER A 199 17.37 2.63 -47.44
N ALA A 200 17.25 3.96 -47.27
CA ALA A 200 16.68 4.57 -46.06
C ALA A 200 15.22 4.15 -45.76
N THR A 201 14.52 3.59 -46.74
CA THR A 201 13.17 3.00 -46.60
C THR A 201 13.19 1.50 -46.28
N GLY A 202 14.38 0.89 -46.19
CA GLY A 202 14.55 -0.55 -45.91
C GLY A 202 14.51 -1.45 -47.15
N ASP A 203 14.45 -0.90 -48.35
CA ASP A 203 14.41 -1.68 -49.59
C ASP A 203 15.82 -2.13 -50.01
N TYR A 204 16.00 -3.42 -50.32
CA TYR A 204 17.30 -3.99 -50.73
C TYR A 204 17.62 -3.74 -52.20
N SER A 205 18.87 -3.35 -52.48
CA SER A 205 19.39 -3.20 -53.85
C SER A 205 20.62 -4.09 -54.07
N ALA A 206 20.57 -4.96 -55.08
CA ALA A 206 21.69 -5.85 -55.37
C ALA A 206 22.90 -5.08 -55.95
N PRO A 207 24.14 -5.38 -55.54
CA PRO A 207 25.33 -4.70 -56.07
C PRO A 207 25.49 -4.90 -57.58
N ALA A 208 25.62 -3.80 -58.32
CA ALA A 208 25.64 -3.82 -59.79
C ALA A 208 26.80 -4.64 -60.41
N THR A 209 27.88 -4.88 -59.67
CA THR A 209 29.09 -5.59 -60.14
C THR A 209 29.21 -7.03 -59.62
N SER A 210 28.19 -7.58 -58.95
CA SER A 210 28.25 -8.96 -58.43
C SER A 210 28.23 -10.00 -59.55
N ASN A 211 29.09 -11.02 -59.45
CA ASN A 211 29.18 -12.12 -60.42
C ASN A 211 28.05 -13.15 -60.26
N TYR A 212 27.54 -13.31 -59.04
CA TYR A 212 26.63 -14.42 -58.69
C TYR A 212 25.25 -13.95 -58.18
N LEU A 213 25.06 -12.64 -57.97
CA LEU A 213 23.80 -12.08 -57.50
C LEU A 213 23.55 -10.67 -58.09
N LYS A 214 22.79 -10.59 -59.18
CA LYS A 214 22.39 -9.35 -59.87
C LYS A 214 20.90 -9.07 -59.65
N GLN A 215 20.50 -7.81 -59.81
CA GLN A 215 19.08 -7.42 -59.69
C GLN A 215 18.15 -8.22 -60.65
N SER A 216 18.67 -8.60 -61.82
CA SER A 216 17.97 -9.46 -62.78
C SER A 216 17.67 -10.86 -62.26
N ASP A 217 18.43 -11.37 -61.29
CA ASP A 217 18.32 -12.75 -60.82
C ASP A 217 17.12 -12.92 -59.88
N PHE A 218 16.81 -11.89 -59.09
CA PHE A 218 15.58 -11.79 -58.30
C PHE A 218 14.35 -11.81 -59.20
N VAL A 219 14.37 -11.02 -60.27
CA VAL A 219 13.29 -10.99 -61.27
C VAL A 219 13.16 -12.34 -61.99
N ALA A 220 14.28 -12.92 -62.44
CA ALA A 220 14.30 -14.19 -63.15
C ALA A 220 13.76 -15.36 -62.31
N LYS A 221 13.90 -15.29 -60.98
CA LYS A 221 13.37 -16.28 -60.03
C LYS A 221 12.07 -15.85 -59.35
N SER A 222 11.47 -14.74 -59.81
CA SER A 222 10.20 -14.19 -59.28
C SER A 222 10.22 -13.95 -57.76
N LYS A 223 11.34 -13.49 -57.21
CA LYS A 223 11.49 -13.12 -55.80
C LYS A 223 11.58 -11.60 -55.66
N THR A 224 10.96 -11.05 -54.63
CA THR A 224 11.14 -9.63 -54.27
C THR A 224 12.56 -9.41 -53.77
N ALA A 225 13.20 -8.32 -54.18
CA ALA A 225 14.55 -8.01 -53.75
C ALA A 225 14.57 -7.75 -52.23
N SER A 226 15.24 -8.63 -51.50
CA SER A 226 15.43 -8.58 -50.05
C SER A 226 16.70 -9.33 -49.68
N LEU A 227 17.23 -9.08 -48.48
CA LEU A 227 18.39 -9.82 -47.96
C LEU A 227 18.14 -11.33 -47.88
N ALA A 228 16.93 -11.75 -47.50
CA ALA A 228 16.58 -13.18 -47.45
C ALA A 228 16.58 -13.81 -48.85
N SER A 229 16.02 -13.12 -49.83
CA SER A 229 16.01 -13.62 -51.21
C SER A 229 17.40 -13.61 -51.85
N ALA A 230 18.29 -12.71 -51.42
CA ALA A 230 19.68 -12.64 -51.86
C ALA A 230 20.47 -13.89 -51.43
N ASP A 231 20.30 -14.26 -50.16
CA ASP A 231 20.92 -15.44 -49.55
C ASP A 231 20.47 -16.73 -50.25
N GLU A 232 19.15 -16.89 -50.44
CA GLU A 232 18.57 -18.06 -51.11
C GLU A 232 19.05 -18.22 -52.56
N LEU A 233 19.25 -17.11 -53.29
CA LEU A 233 19.73 -17.16 -54.68
C LEU A 233 21.22 -17.54 -54.73
N LEU A 234 22.02 -17.04 -53.78
CA LEU A 234 23.43 -17.38 -53.71
C LEU A 234 23.63 -18.85 -53.34
N ASP A 235 22.86 -19.37 -52.37
CA ASP A 235 22.89 -20.78 -51.96
C ASP A 235 22.53 -21.73 -53.13
N ALA A 236 21.50 -21.37 -53.91
CA ALA A 236 21.13 -22.14 -55.11
C ALA A 236 22.24 -22.16 -56.17
N GLN A 237 22.96 -21.05 -56.35
CA GLN A 237 24.12 -20.97 -57.25
C GLN A 237 25.26 -21.89 -56.77
N ILE A 238 25.55 -21.89 -55.47
CA ILE A 238 26.58 -22.74 -54.85
C ILE A 238 26.23 -24.23 -55.04
N LYS A 239 24.98 -24.61 -54.83
CA LYS A 239 24.52 -25.98 -55.05
C LYS A 239 24.72 -26.43 -56.50
N THR A 240 24.43 -25.57 -57.47
CA THR A 240 24.59 -25.87 -58.89
C THR A 240 26.05 -26.21 -59.23
N LEU A 241 27.01 -25.45 -58.70
CA LEU A 241 28.43 -25.75 -58.86
C LEU A 241 28.81 -27.08 -58.22
N SER A 242 28.28 -27.37 -57.03
CA SER A 242 28.55 -28.63 -56.32
C SER A 242 28.07 -29.84 -57.13
N ASP A 243 26.87 -29.80 -57.69
CA ASP A 243 26.31 -30.89 -58.51
C ASP A 243 27.17 -31.14 -59.78
N GLN A 244 27.73 -30.09 -60.37
CA GLN A 244 28.58 -30.18 -61.56
C GLN A 244 29.92 -30.91 -61.29
N VAL A 245 30.52 -30.67 -60.12
CA VAL A 245 31.72 -31.37 -59.65
C VAL A 245 31.45 -32.86 -59.46
N THR A 246 30.29 -33.21 -58.93
CA THR A 246 29.87 -34.62 -58.78
C THR A 246 29.72 -35.34 -60.12
N SER A 247 29.21 -34.67 -61.15
CA SER A 247 29.09 -35.24 -62.51
C SER A 247 30.44 -35.59 -63.13
N ASN A 248 31.43 -34.71 -63.02
CA ASN A 248 32.77 -34.95 -63.57
C ASN A 248 33.46 -36.18 -62.95
N SER A 249 33.15 -36.48 -61.68
CA SER A 249 33.64 -37.68 -61.01
C SER A 249 33.05 -38.97 -61.60
N SER A 250 31.86 -38.90 -62.20
CA SER A 250 31.21 -40.04 -62.87
C SER A 250 31.83 -40.32 -64.25
N ASP A 251 32.27 -39.30 -64.96
CA ASP A 251 32.94 -39.43 -66.27
C ASP A 251 34.29 -40.18 -66.15
N VAL A 252 35.06 -39.89 -65.09
CA VAL A 252 36.31 -40.59 -64.78
C VAL A 252 36.06 -42.07 -64.50
N THR A 253 34.93 -42.38 -63.87
CA THR A 253 34.52 -43.76 -63.58
C THR A 253 34.20 -44.55 -64.86
N SER A 254 33.73 -43.87 -65.91
CA SER A 254 33.44 -44.47 -67.22
C SER A 254 34.70 -44.73 -68.06
N ALA A 255 35.78 -43.99 -67.83
CA ALA A 255 37.06 -44.17 -68.53
C ALA A 255 37.82 -45.46 -68.14
N LEU A 256 37.50 -46.05 -66.98
CA LEU A 256 38.14 -47.28 -66.51
C LEU A 256 37.52 -48.56 -67.11
N ALA A 257 36.51 -48.40 -67.95
CA ALA A 257 35.81 -49.47 -68.67
C ALA A 257 36.53 -49.96 -69.97
N THR A 258 37.79 -49.58 -70.25
CA THR A 258 38.55 -49.92 -71.47
C THR A 258 39.66 -50.99 -71.31
N VAL A 259 39.37 -52.06 -70.57
CA VAL A 259 39.59 -53.50 -70.83
C VAL A 259 40.62 -54.04 -71.88
N VAL A 260 41.08 -55.28 -71.62
CA VAL A 260 41.82 -56.19 -72.54
C VAL A 260 40.86 -56.96 -73.47
N LYS A 261 41.26 -57.22 -74.73
CA LYS A 261 40.36 -57.73 -75.79
C LYS A 261 40.33 -59.27 -75.91
N LYS A 262 39.11 -59.83 -75.99
CA LYS A 262 38.84 -61.29 -76.08
C LYS A 262 39.40 -61.98 -77.35
N ALA A 263 39.81 -61.23 -78.37
CA ALA A 263 40.40 -61.76 -79.61
C ALA A 263 41.92 -62.01 -79.51
N GLY A 264 42.52 -61.71 -78.35
CA GLY A 264 43.97 -61.62 -78.16
C GLY A 264 44.41 -60.17 -78.12
N ASP A 265 45.43 -59.91 -77.30
CA ASP A 265 46.08 -58.63 -77.11
C ASP A 265 47.60 -58.85 -77.09
N THR A 266 48.39 -57.86 -77.47
CA THR A 266 49.86 -57.95 -77.38
C THR A 266 50.31 -57.24 -76.13
N MET A 267 50.55 -58.02 -75.09
CA MET A 267 50.93 -57.52 -73.78
C MET A 267 52.46 -57.36 -73.73
N SER A 268 52.95 -56.14 -73.91
CA SER A 268 54.38 -55.82 -73.77
C SER A 268 54.68 -55.42 -72.32
N GLY A 269 55.32 -56.33 -71.58
CA GLY A 269 55.66 -56.17 -70.17
C GLY A 269 55.21 -57.39 -69.35
N PRO A 270 55.61 -57.47 -68.06
CA PRO A 270 55.14 -58.53 -67.17
C PRO A 270 53.63 -58.60 -67.18
N LEU A 271 53.16 -59.73 -67.70
CA LEU A 271 51.82 -60.26 -67.65
C LEU A 271 51.25 -60.36 -66.22
N ASN A 272 51.11 -59.29 -65.45
CA ASN A 272 50.44 -59.41 -64.15
C ASN A 272 48.93 -59.43 -64.36
N MET A 273 48.40 -60.62 -64.68
CA MET A 273 46.96 -60.87 -64.69
C MET A 273 46.35 -60.79 -63.28
N GLY A 274 47.17 -60.53 -62.26
CA GLY A 274 46.79 -60.72 -60.87
C GLY A 274 46.22 -62.13 -60.71
N SER A 275 45.03 -62.20 -60.12
CA SER A 275 44.30 -63.45 -59.87
C SER A 275 43.46 -63.95 -61.05
N ASN A 276 43.54 -63.31 -62.22
CA ASN A 276 42.72 -63.69 -63.36
C ASN A 276 43.30 -64.94 -64.04
N PRO A 277 42.53 -66.05 -64.15
CA PRO A 277 43.05 -67.31 -64.69
C PRO A 277 43.20 -67.27 -66.21
N ILE A 278 44.27 -67.89 -66.71
CA ILE A 278 44.45 -68.18 -68.14
C ILE A 278 43.96 -69.60 -68.38
N LEU A 279 42.83 -69.74 -69.08
CA LEU A 279 42.20 -71.03 -69.34
C LEU A 279 42.84 -71.68 -70.58
N SER A 280 43.47 -72.85 -70.40
CA SER A 280 44.03 -73.67 -71.49
C SER A 280 43.73 -75.16 -71.26
N THR A 281 43.17 -75.84 -72.27
CA THR A 281 42.82 -77.27 -72.27
C THR A 281 43.79 -78.13 -73.08
N ALA A 282 44.87 -77.55 -73.59
CA ALA A 282 45.88 -78.26 -74.37
C ALA A 282 46.92 -78.92 -73.46
N VAL A 283 47.35 -80.15 -73.81
CA VAL A 283 48.47 -80.81 -73.13
C VAL A 283 49.78 -80.15 -73.59
N PRO A 284 50.64 -79.67 -72.68
CA PRO A 284 51.89 -79.02 -73.06
C PRO A 284 52.84 -80.00 -73.76
N THR A 285 53.29 -79.67 -74.97
CA THR A 285 54.27 -80.46 -75.74
C THR A 285 55.61 -79.74 -75.95
N ASP A 286 55.70 -78.44 -75.66
CA ASP A 286 56.91 -77.61 -75.75
C ASP A 286 57.31 -77.10 -74.35
N PRO A 287 58.60 -77.17 -73.96
CA PRO A 287 59.10 -76.66 -72.68
C PRO A 287 58.79 -75.17 -72.40
N ALA A 288 58.52 -74.35 -73.41
CA ALA A 288 58.20 -72.93 -73.27
C ALA A 288 56.69 -72.64 -73.09
N HIS A 289 55.83 -73.67 -73.10
CA HIS A 289 54.40 -73.49 -72.84
C HIS A 289 54.11 -73.22 -71.35
N LEU A 290 53.22 -72.27 -71.10
CA LEU A 290 52.63 -72.10 -69.77
C LEU A 290 51.72 -73.31 -69.47
N VAL A 291 52.01 -74.00 -68.37
CA VAL A 291 51.24 -75.15 -67.88
C VAL A 291 50.19 -74.69 -66.86
N ASN A 292 49.00 -75.30 -66.86
CA ASN A 292 48.00 -74.97 -65.86
C ASN A 292 48.36 -75.56 -64.49
N LEU A 293 47.91 -74.91 -63.41
CA LEU A 293 48.21 -75.33 -62.04
C LEU A 293 47.74 -76.78 -61.76
N LYS A 294 46.65 -77.22 -62.40
CA LYS A 294 46.14 -78.60 -62.34
C LYS A 294 47.16 -79.65 -62.80
N TYR A 295 47.95 -79.35 -63.84
CA TYR A 295 49.00 -80.25 -64.34
C TYR A 295 50.20 -80.31 -63.39
N ILE A 296 50.57 -79.19 -62.76
CA ILE A 296 51.63 -79.13 -61.75
C ILE A 296 51.21 -79.80 -60.44
N ASP A 297 49.98 -79.57 -59.98
CA ASP A 297 49.47 -80.14 -58.72
C ASP A 297 49.35 -81.67 -58.79
N GLY A 298 49.10 -82.24 -59.97
CA GLY A 298 49.10 -83.70 -60.19
C GLY A 298 50.48 -84.36 -60.06
N MET A 299 51.58 -83.61 -60.23
CA MET A 299 52.95 -84.13 -60.07
C MET A 299 53.57 -83.83 -58.69
N ARG A 300 53.03 -82.87 -57.92
CA ARG A 300 53.72 -82.29 -56.75
C ARG A 300 53.30 -82.87 -55.39
N ALA A 301 52.36 -83.81 -55.35
CA ALA A 301 51.85 -84.38 -54.11
C ALA A 301 52.65 -85.58 -53.56
N GLY A 302 53.75 -85.99 -54.21
CA GLY A 302 54.58 -87.13 -53.74
C GLY A 302 53.80 -88.45 -53.66
N LEU A 303 52.68 -88.52 -54.39
CA LEU A 303 51.64 -89.51 -54.30
C LEU A 303 51.53 -90.14 -55.69
N ASP A 304 51.87 -91.41 -55.80
CA ASP A 304 51.80 -92.21 -57.01
C ASP A 304 50.38 -92.76 -57.14
N VAL A 305 49.54 -92.09 -57.95
CA VAL A 305 48.09 -92.40 -58.07
C VAL A 305 47.92 -93.70 -58.83
N LYS A 306 47.27 -94.68 -58.19
CA LYS A 306 46.74 -95.87 -58.85
C LYS A 306 45.23 -95.74 -59.02
N ASP A 307 44.67 -96.55 -59.92
CA ASP A 307 43.23 -96.59 -60.10
C ASP A 307 42.52 -96.93 -58.78
N SER A 308 41.35 -96.34 -58.58
CA SER A 308 40.53 -96.55 -57.39
C SER A 308 40.24 -98.05 -57.21
N VAL A 309 40.24 -98.49 -55.96
CA VAL A 309 39.79 -99.83 -55.59
C VAL A 309 38.35 -99.76 -55.11
N ARG A 310 37.60 -100.82 -55.36
CA ARG A 310 36.19 -100.88 -54.99
C ARG A 310 36.03 -100.96 -53.47
N VAL A 311 36.88 -101.76 -52.81
CA VAL A 311 36.86 -101.95 -51.36
C VAL A 311 38.25 -102.23 -50.80
N ALA A 312 38.46 -101.90 -49.53
CA ALA A 312 39.66 -102.27 -48.77
C ALA A 312 39.35 -103.36 -47.75
N THR A 313 40.33 -104.22 -47.47
CA THR A 313 40.20 -105.22 -46.40
C THR A 313 39.93 -104.57 -45.04
N SER A 314 39.19 -105.27 -44.19
CA SER A 314 39.02 -104.95 -42.77
C SER A 314 39.52 -106.06 -41.84
N ALA A 315 40.01 -107.17 -42.43
CA ALA A 315 40.56 -108.37 -41.79
C ALA A 315 41.54 -109.06 -42.77
N GLU A 316 42.37 -109.97 -42.26
CA GLU A 316 43.37 -110.71 -43.06
C GLU A 316 42.74 -111.62 -44.12
N ILE A 317 43.43 -111.82 -45.26
CA ILE A 317 43.04 -112.79 -46.30
C ILE A 317 43.79 -114.10 -46.07
N THR A 318 43.06 -115.21 -45.93
CA THR A 318 43.65 -116.47 -45.46
C THR A 318 44.32 -117.29 -46.56
N ASN A 319 43.94 -117.11 -47.83
CA ASN A 319 44.61 -117.75 -48.96
C ASN A 319 44.43 -116.99 -50.28
N LEU A 320 45.46 -116.31 -50.79
CA LEU A 320 45.38 -115.55 -52.05
C LEU A 320 45.11 -116.45 -53.27
N THR A 321 45.55 -117.70 -53.26
CA THR A 321 45.32 -118.63 -54.39
C THR A 321 43.94 -119.28 -54.39
N GLY A 322 43.12 -119.01 -53.37
CA GLY A 322 41.75 -119.51 -53.26
C GLY A 322 41.22 -119.37 -51.84
N ASP A 323 40.75 -118.17 -51.49
CA ASP A 323 40.16 -117.87 -50.18
C ASP A 323 38.67 -118.19 -50.19
N THR A 324 38.22 -119.13 -49.36
CA THR A 324 36.82 -119.56 -49.36
C THR A 324 36.06 -118.95 -48.19
N GLN A 325 34.99 -118.21 -48.50
CA GLN A 325 34.00 -117.79 -47.49
C GLN A 325 32.78 -118.73 -47.55
N ALA A 326 32.50 -119.41 -46.43
CA ALA A 326 31.30 -120.22 -46.25
C ALA A 326 30.18 -119.40 -45.60
N ASN A 327 29.59 -118.49 -46.38
CA ASN A 327 28.57 -117.53 -45.92
C ASN A 327 27.12 -117.94 -46.29
N GLY A 328 26.93 -119.06 -46.97
CA GLY A 328 25.61 -119.63 -47.28
C GLY A 328 24.90 -119.03 -48.48
N ASP A 329 25.52 -118.10 -49.21
CA ASP A 329 24.90 -117.37 -50.34
C ASP A 329 25.75 -117.34 -51.64
N ASN A 330 26.82 -118.14 -51.73
CA ASN A 330 27.74 -118.21 -52.88
C ASN A 330 28.34 -116.84 -53.27
N THR A 331 28.47 -115.92 -52.32
CA THR A 331 29.15 -114.64 -52.55
C THR A 331 30.45 -114.57 -51.77
N TYR A 332 31.35 -113.67 -52.17
CA TYR A 332 32.53 -113.33 -51.38
C TYR A 332 32.48 -111.84 -51.09
N SER A 333 32.62 -111.44 -49.81
CA SER A 333 32.46 -110.05 -49.41
C SER A 333 33.61 -109.54 -48.55
N ILE A 334 33.89 -108.24 -48.68
CA ILE A 334 34.89 -107.51 -47.89
C ILE A 334 34.26 -106.18 -47.48
N ASP A 335 34.41 -105.76 -46.21
CA ASP A 335 33.82 -104.52 -45.62
C ASP A 335 32.33 -104.30 -45.97
N GLY A 336 31.56 -105.38 -46.05
CA GLY A 336 30.12 -105.36 -46.38
C GLY A 336 29.79 -105.22 -47.88
N VAL A 337 30.80 -105.20 -48.76
CA VAL A 337 30.66 -105.13 -50.22
C VAL A 337 30.82 -106.52 -50.84
N VAL A 338 29.83 -106.97 -51.61
CA VAL A 338 29.89 -108.24 -52.36
C VAL A 338 30.73 -108.06 -53.62
N LEU A 339 31.77 -108.88 -53.78
CA LEU A 339 32.72 -108.83 -54.88
C LEU A 339 32.29 -109.66 -56.09
N LYS A 340 32.77 -109.26 -57.28
CA LYS A 340 32.63 -109.96 -58.56
C LYS A 340 34.00 -110.14 -59.21
N SER A 341 34.12 -111.11 -60.13
CA SER A 341 35.36 -111.27 -60.91
C SER A 341 35.68 -109.99 -61.69
N GLY A 342 36.92 -109.51 -61.58
CA GLY A 342 37.41 -108.24 -62.11
C GLY A 342 37.40 -107.06 -61.12
N ASP A 343 36.79 -107.20 -59.95
CA ASP A 343 36.81 -106.14 -58.93
C ASP A 343 38.22 -105.94 -58.36
N ARG A 344 38.59 -104.66 -58.14
CA ARG A 344 39.86 -104.27 -57.53
C ARG A 344 39.69 -104.12 -56.02
N VAL A 345 40.58 -104.76 -55.28
CA VAL A 345 40.59 -104.76 -53.81
C VAL A 345 41.94 -104.32 -53.31
N LEU A 346 41.95 -103.43 -52.31
CA LEU A 346 43.16 -103.15 -51.54
C LEU A 346 43.26 -104.13 -50.37
N ILE A 347 44.25 -105.02 -50.43
CA ILE A 347 44.63 -105.90 -49.32
C ILE A 347 45.66 -105.15 -48.47
N LYS A 348 45.25 -104.76 -47.26
CA LYS A 348 46.08 -103.99 -46.32
C LYS A 348 46.27 -104.65 -44.94
N ASP A 349 45.46 -105.64 -44.59
CA ASP A 349 45.46 -106.24 -43.25
C ASP A 349 46.21 -107.59 -43.19
N GLY A 350 47.09 -107.87 -44.17
CA GLY A 350 47.88 -109.10 -44.25
C GLY A 350 47.22 -110.17 -45.11
N ALA A 351 48.04 -110.97 -45.80
CA ALA A 351 47.56 -112.12 -46.57
C ALA A 351 48.56 -113.29 -46.61
N SER A 352 48.04 -114.51 -46.68
CA SER A 352 48.82 -115.74 -46.96
C SER A 352 48.70 -116.14 -48.42
N ILE A 353 49.77 -116.68 -49.03
CA ILE A 353 49.80 -117.00 -50.46
C ILE A 353 48.98 -118.27 -50.76
N ASP A 354 49.18 -119.34 -49.99
CA ASP A 354 48.65 -120.68 -50.24
C ASP A 354 47.82 -121.25 -49.07
N GLY A 355 47.62 -120.45 -48.02
CA GLY A 355 46.89 -120.84 -46.82
C GLY A 355 47.65 -121.80 -45.90
N ILE A 356 48.91 -122.13 -46.22
CA ILE A 356 49.78 -122.95 -45.37
C ILE A 356 50.63 -122.05 -44.46
N GLU A 357 51.07 -120.92 -44.99
CA GLU A 357 51.86 -119.93 -44.26
C GLU A 357 50.99 -118.94 -43.47
N ALA A 358 51.56 -118.36 -42.42
CA ALA A 358 50.89 -117.29 -41.68
C ALA A 358 50.69 -116.06 -42.58
N ALA A 359 49.58 -115.33 -42.42
CA ALA A 359 49.36 -114.09 -43.15
C ALA A 359 50.42 -113.06 -42.77
N THR A 360 51.05 -112.46 -43.79
CA THR A 360 52.10 -111.44 -43.62
C THR A 360 51.74 -110.18 -44.39
N PHE A 361 52.34 -109.06 -44.00
CA PHE A 361 52.20 -107.78 -44.70
C PHE A 361 53.03 -107.71 -46.00
N THR A 362 53.87 -108.71 -46.29
CA THR A 362 54.64 -108.77 -47.55
C THR A 362 53.75 -108.96 -48.78
N ASN A 363 52.53 -109.49 -48.55
CA ASN A 363 51.55 -109.77 -49.58
C ASN A 363 50.42 -108.72 -49.64
N ASN A 364 50.58 -107.61 -48.92
CA ASN A 364 49.67 -106.47 -49.09
C ASN A 364 49.84 -105.84 -50.47
N GLY A 365 48.81 -105.14 -50.94
CA GLY A 365 48.82 -104.46 -52.23
C GLY A 365 47.45 -104.39 -52.86
N ILE A 366 47.42 -103.96 -54.12
CA ILE A 366 46.20 -103.89 -54.92
C ILE A 366 46.09 -105.17 -55.74
N TYR A 367 44.94 -105.82 -55.64
CA TYR A 367 44.64 -107.10 -56.28
C TYR A 367 43.37 -106.99 -57.12
N THR A 368 43.33 -107.70 -58.23
CA THR A 368 42.11 -108.03 -58.96
C THR A 368 41.62 -109.40 -58.51
N VAL A 369 40.32 -109.50 -58.26
CA VAL A 369 39.69 -110.72 -57.73
C VAL A 369 39.03 -111.52 -58.84
N ASP A 370 39.20 -112.84 -58.82
CA ASP A 370 38.41 -113.79 -59.60
C ASP A 370 37.59 -114.68 -58.66
N ILE A 371 36.27 -114.62 -58.77
CA ILE A 371 35.35 -115.41 -57.96
C ILE A 371 34.99 -116.71 -58.68
N THR A 372 35.29 -117.84 -58.07
CA THR A 372 34.83 -119.17 -58.49
C THR A 372 33.87 -119.72 -57.45
N THR A 373 32.71 -120.20 -57.88
CA THR A 373 31.75 -120.87 -56.99
C THR A 373 31.90 -122.39 -57.13
N ASP A 374 32.21 -123.05 -56.01
CA ASP A 374 32.30 -124.50 -55.98
C ASP A 374 30.88 -125.08 -55.87
N SER A 375 30.25 -125.39 -57.01
CA SER A 375 28.96 -126.11 -57.11
C SER A 375 27.74 -125.40 -56.46
N PRO A 376 26.57 -125.32 -57.14
CA PRO A 376 25.41 -124.55 -56.67
C PRO A 376 24.80 -124.99 -55.31
N ASP A 377 25.23 -126.13 -54.76
CA ASP A 377 24.60 -126.77 -53.59
C ASP A 377 25.38 -126.62 -52.25
N VAL A 378 26.58 -126.00 -52.22
CA VAL A 378 27.41 -125.91 -50.98
C VAL A 378 27.67 -124.49 -50.44
N GLY A 379 26.93 -123.47 -50.88
CA GLY A 379 26.81 -122.19 -50.16
C GLY A 379 28.13 -121.46 -49.85
N SER A 380 29.15 -121.60 -50.70
CA SER A 380 30.48 -121.01 -50.50
C SER A 380 31.03 -120.45 -51.82
N ALA A 381 31.77 -119.35 -51.72
CA ALA A 381 32.50 -118.77 -52.84
C ALA A 381 33.99 -118.72 -52.52
N THR A 382 34.81 -119.03 -53.52
CA THR A 382 36.26 -118.99 -53.44
C THR A 382 36.76 -117.82 -54.28
N ALA A 383 37.51 -116.91 -53.66
CA ALA A 383 38.14 -115.76 -54.30
C ALA A 383 39.62 -116.03 -54.55
N ILE A 384 40.06 -115.87 -55.79
CA ILE A 384 41.46 -115.90 -56.19
C ILE A 384 41.91 -114.46 -56.38
N PHE A 385 43.01 -114.08 -55.72
CA PHE A 385 43.54 -112.73 -55.75
C PHE A 385 44.83 -112.69 -56.58
N THR A 386 44.80 -111.96 -57.70
CA THR A 386 45.97 -111.70 -58.55
C THR A 386 46.39 -110.25 -58.39
N ARG A 387 47.70 -109.94 -58.31
CA ARG A 387 48.15 -108.53 -58.22
C ARG A 387 47.68 -107.74 -59.44
N ALA A 388 47.25 -106.50 -59.23
CA ALA A 388 46.84 -105.62 -60.32
C ALA A 388 48.05 -105.19 -61.16
N GLU A 389 47.86 -105.06 -62.48
CA GLU A 389 48.92 -104.75 -63.46
C GLU A 389 49.64 -103.43 -63.18
N ASP A 390 48.97 -102.46 -62.55
CA ASP A 390 49.55 -101.17 -62.17
C ASP A 390 50.24 -101.18 -60.79
N ALA A 391 50.31 -102.34 -60.13
CA ALA A 391 50.87 -102.53 -58.79
C ALA A 391 51.57 -103.90 -58.62
N ASP A 392 52.14 -104.45 -59.69
CA ASP A 392 52.78 -105.78 -59.69
C ASP A 392 54.31 -105.74 -59.56
N GLY A 393 54.92 -104.56 -59.75
CA GLY A 393 56.36 -104.34 -59.64
C GLY A 393 57.12 -104.46 -60.96
N SER A 394 56.42 -104.52 -62.09
CA SER A 394 56.97 -104.63 -63.44
C SER A 394 56.33 -103.57 -64.38
N PRO A 395 57.02 -102.45 -64.66
CA PRO A 395 58.48 -102.27 -64.59
C PRO A 395 59.00 -101.98 -63.17
N VAL A 396 60.31 -102.16 -62.98
CA VAL A 396 60.98 -101.87 -61.70
C VAL A 396 60.65 -100.44 -61.23
N SER A 397 60.40 -100.28 -59.92
CA SER A 397 59.95 -99.02 -59.28
C SER A 397 58.51 -98.59 -59.58
N GLU A 398 57.64 -99.50 -59.99
CA GLU A 398 56.19 -99.24 -60.10
C GLU A 398 55.46 -99.15 -58.74
N VAL A 399 55.91 -99.91 -57.73
CA VAL A 399 55.39 -99.83 -56.35
C VAL A 399 56.37 -99.01 -55.52
N THR A 400 55.95 -97.83 -55.08
CA THR A 400 56.81 -96.87 -54.36
C THR A 400 56.16 -96.37 -53.07
N ASN A 401 56.97 -95.90 -52.12
CA ASN A 401 56.48 -95.06 -51.02
C ASN A 401 55.72 -93.86 -51.61
N GLY A 402 54.45 -93.73 -51.26
CA GLY A 402 53.54 -92.76 -51.87
C GLY A 402 52.51 -93.36 -52.83
N MET A 403 52.57 -94.67 -53.15
CA MET A 403 51.50 -95.33 -53.91
C MET A 403 50.16 -95.14 -53.20
N HIS A 404 49.14 -94.60 -53.89
CA HIS A 404 47.85 -94.34 -53.29
C HIS A 404 46.68 -94.76 -54.16
N THR A 405 45.56 -95.04 -53.50
CA THR A 405 44.30 -95.36 -54.13
C THR A 405 43.14 -94.84 -53.27
N PHE A 406 42.01 -94.56 -53.92
CA PHE A 406 40.76 -94.22 -53.25
C PHE A 406 39.88 -95.45 -53.10
N ILE A 407 39.13 -95.51 -51.99
CA ILE A 407 38.13 -96.53 -51.74
C ILE A 407 36.76 -95.98 -52.12
N GLU A 408 36.10 -96.61 -53.09
CA GLU A 408 34.80 -96.13 -53.58
C GLU A 408 33.64 -96.53 -52.66
N GLU A 409 33.65 -97.77 -52.16
CA GLU A 409 32.56 -98.37 -51.39
C GLU A 409 33.07 -99.07 -50.11
N GLY A 410 32.18 -99.27 -49.14
CA GLY A 410 32.49 -99.92 -47.86
C GLY A 410 31.73 -99.27 -46.71
N GLN A 411 31.49 -100.01 -45.62
CA GLN A 411 30.83 -99.41 -44.46
C GLN A 411 31.75 -98.50 -43.67
N LYS A 412 33.04 -98.84 -43.59
CA LYS A 412 34.00 -98.15 -42.72
C LYS A 412 34.89 -97.17 -43.45
N TYR A 413 35.21 -97.45 -44.70
CA TYR A 413 36.23 -96.72 -45.46
C TYR A 413 35.74 -96.10 -46.77
N ALA A 414 34.42 -95.99 -46.98
CA ALA A 414 33.88 -95.30 -48.16
C ALA A 414 34.39 -93.85 -48.27
N ASN A 415 34.82 -93.47 -49.47
CA ASN A 415 35.38 -92.15 -49.78
C ASN A 415 36.67 -91.80 -49.02
N ALA A 416 37.36 -92.79 -48.45
CA ALA A 416 38.68 -92.61 -47.83
C ALA A 416 39.80 -92.80 -48.88
N GLY A 417 40.91 -92.08 -48.71
CA GLY A 417 42.15 -92.31 -49.46
C GLY A 417 43.22 -92.98 -48.62
N PHE A 418 43.87 -94.02 -49.16
CA PHE A 418 44.99 -94.72 -48.53
C PHE A 418 46.29 -94.55 -49.33
N VAL A 419 47.41 -94.43 -48.62
CA VAL A 419 48.76 -94.28 -49.16
C VAL A 419 49.71 -95.33 -48.57
N LEU A 420 50.58 -95.91 -49.40
CA LEU A 420 51.65 -96.82 -49.01
C LEU A 420 52.77 -96.03 -48.33
N SER A 421 53.00 -96.32 -47.06
CA SER A 421 53.98 -95.62 -46.22
C SER A 421 55.30 -96.38 -46.00
N THR A 422 55.46 -97.57 -46.59
CA THR A 422 56.71 -98.34 -46.52
C THR A 422 57.85 -97.60 -47.24
N PRO A 423 59.01 -97.32 -46.60
CA PRO A 423 60.14 -96.64 -47.25
C PRO A 423 60.73 -97.42 -48.45
N ASN A 424 61.12 -96.71 -49.51
CA ASN A 424 61.87 -97.29 -50.63
C ASN A 424 63.30 -97.71 -50.18
N PRO A 425 63.93 -98.74 -50.78
CA PRO A 425 63.48 -99.55 -51.92
C PRO A 425 62.51 -100.66 -51.52
N ILE A 426 61.47 -100.84 -52.34
CA ILE A 426 60.44 -101.88 -52.16
C ILE A 426 60.67 -103.01 -53.17
N THR A 427 60.74 -104.25 -52.67
CA THR A 427 60.74 -105.45 -53.51
C THR A 427 59.45 -106.24 -53.26
N VAL A 428 58.59 -106.33 -54.27
CA VAL A 428 57.28 -106.97 -54.19
C VAL A 428 57.41 -108.43 -53.71
N ASN A 429 56.50 -108.85 -52.83
CA ASN A 429 56.45 -110.18 -52.19
C ASN A 429 57.63 -110.52 -51.24
N THR A 430 58.48 -109.53 -50.89
CA THR A 430 59.55 -109.73 -49.90
C THR A 430 59.62 -108.61 -48.86
N THR A 431 59.36 -107.36 -49.24
CA THR A 431 59.22 -106.22 -48.32
C THR A 431 57.80 -106.14 -47.76
N GLU A 432 57.65 -105.89 -46.45
CA GLU A 432 56.33 -105.65 -45.83
C GLU A 432 55.72 -104.32 -46.31
N LEU A 433 54.47 -104.34 -46.75
CA LEU A 433 53.78 -103.19 -47.34
C LEU A 433 52.69 -102.66 -46.39
N THR A 434 52.88 -101.44 -45.88
CA THR A 434 52.00 -100.81 -44.88
C THR A 434 51.23 -99.63 -45.49
N PHE A 435 49.90 -99.65 -45.40
CA PHE A 435 49.04 -98.57 -45.90
C PHE A 435 48.47 -97.71 -44.76
N ALA A 436 48.47 -96.38 -44.93
CA ALA A 436 47.91 -95.40 -43.99
C ALA A 436 46.84 -94.54 -44.65
N GLN A 437 45.81 -94.12 -43.89
CA GLN A 437 44.77 -93.22 -44.40
C GLN A 437 45.27 -91.77 -44.43
N PHE A 438 45.04 -91.05 -45.53
CA PHE A 438 45.53 -89.67 -45.74
C PHE A 438 44.42 -88.61 -45.88
N SER A 439 43.15 -88.99 -46.05
CA SER A 439 42.01 -88.05 -46.15
C SER A 439 40.71 -88.58 -45.48
N GLY A 440 39.92 -87.66 -44.90
CA GLY A 440 38.61 -87.90 -44.28
C GLY A 440 37.79 -86.60 -44.05
N ALA A 441 36.45 -86.67 -44.02
CA ALA A 441 35.52 -85.52 -44.04
C ALA A 441 35.22 -84.88 -42.66
N GLY A 442 35.09 -83.52 -42.61
CA GLY A 442 34.26 -82.75 -41.65
C GLY A 442 34.81 -82.41 -40.25
N GLN A 443 35.73 -81.44 -40.11
CA GLN A 443 36.44 -81.23 -38.83
C GLN A 443 35.87 -80.25 -37.78
N LEU A 444 34.97 -79.29 -38.07
CA LEU A 444 34.44 -78.39 -37.01
C LEU A 444 32.98 -77.95 -37.23
N THR A 445 32.13 -78.19 -36.22
CA THR A 445 30.73 -77.74 -36.15
C THR A 445 30.61 -76.63 -35.11
N ALA A 446 30.12 -75.44 -35.50
CA ALA A 446 29.95 -74.31 -34.58
C ALA A 446 28.76 -74.52 -33.63
N GLY A 447 28.96 -74.25 -32.34
CA GLY A 447 27.92 -74.28 -31.29
C GLY A 447 27.26 -72.91 -31.05
N ALA A 448 26.35 -72.82 -30.07
CA ALA A 448 25.70 -71.56 -29.72
C ALA A 448 26.72 -70.51 -29.23
N GLY A 449 26.58 -69.25 -29.68
CA GLY A 449 27.48 -68.14 -29.32
C GLY A 449 28.70 -67.98 -30.25
N ILE A 450 28.95 -68.94 -31.13
CA ILE A 450 30.03 -68.88 -32.12
C ILE A 450 29.40 -69.03 -33.51
N GLN A 451 29.73 -68.13 -34.42
CA GLN A 451 29.33 -68.20 -35.82
C GLN A 451 30.54 -68.53 -36.68
N LYS A 452 30.40 -69.49 -37.60
CA LYS A 452 31.43 -69.83 -38.58
C LYS A 452 30.96 -69.39 -39.96
N ASP A 453 31.78 -68.60 -40.63
CA ASP A 453 31.64 -68.30 -42.05
C ASP A 453 32.95 -68.63 -42.76
N GLY A 454 32.93 -69.66 -43.61
CA GLY A 454 34.13 -70.17 -44.24
C GLY A 454 35.20 -70.60 -43.21
N ASN A 455 36.40 -70.04 -43.31
CA ASN A 455 37.50 -70.27 -42.37
C ASN A 455 37.51 -69.29 -41.19
N ASN A 456 36.60 -68.32 -41.17
CA ASN A 456 36.53 -67.30 -40.13
C ASN A 456 35.56 -67.73 -39.02
N ILE A 457 35.97 -67.46 -37.78
CA ILE A 457 35.19 -67.72 -36.58
C ILE A 457 34.88 -66.38 -35.92
N TYR A 458 33.61 -66.11 -35.70
CA TYR A 458 33.11 -64.92 -35.04
C TYR A 458 32.43 -65.28 -33.73
N LEU A 459 32.46 -64.35 -32.77
CA LEU A 459 31.63 -64.40 -31.58
C LEU A 459 30.32 -63.65 -31.88
N ASN A 460 29.19 -64.26 -31.58
CA ASN A 460 27.91 -63.58 -31.71
C ASN A 460 27.62 -62.82 -30.41
N PHE A 461 27.75 -61.49 -30.43
CA PHE A 461 27.52 -60.65 -29.25
C PHE A 461 26.01 -60.51 -28.98
N GLY A 462 25.61 -60.90 -27.76
CA GLY A 462 24.25 -60.66 -27.26
C GLY A 462 24.11 -59.29 -26.60
N ALA A 463 22.90 -58.97 -26.12
CA ALA A 463 22.66 -57.73 -25.37
C ALA A 463 23.57 -57.62 -24.14
N GLY A 464 24.14 -56.43 -23.92
CA GLY A 464 25.06 -56.16 -22.82
C GLY A 464 26.52 -56.49 -23.09
N VAL A 465 26.85 -57.05 -24.26
CA VAL A 465 28.23 -57.31 -24.69
C VAL A 465 28.49 -56.53 -25.98
N LYS A 466 29.62 -55.84 -26.08
CA LYS A 466 30.03 -55.12 -27.29
C LYS A 466 31.50 -55.38 -27.59
N GLU A 467 31.87 -55.25 -28.86
CA GLU A 467 33.27 -55.14 -29.25
C GLU A 467 33.76 -53.72 -28.95
N SER A 468 34.83 -53.61 -28.17
CA SER A 468 35.51 -52.35 -27.91
C SER A 468 36.35 -51.93 -29.12
N PRO A 469 36.69 -50.64 -29.29
CA PRO A 469 37.47 -50.14 -30.43
C PRO A 469 38.88 -50.75 -30.61
N LEU A 470 39.36 -51.54 -29.65
CA LEU A 470 40.67 -52.19 -29.63
C LEU A 470 40.57 -53.73 -29.67
N ASP A 471 39.50 -54.26 -30.26
CA ASP A 471 39.25 -55.70 -30.42
C ASP A 471 39.12 -56.47 -29.08
N GLU A 472 38.72 -55.79 -28.01
CA GLU A 472 38.41 -56.38 -26.71
C GLU A 472 36.90 -56.60 -26.52
N ILE A 473 36.52 -57.59 -25.71
CA ILE A 473 35.12 -57.82 -25.35
C ILE A 473 34.76 -56.89 -24.18
N GLY A 474 33.91 -55.90 -24.45
CA GLY A 474 33.40 -54.94 -23.49
C GLY A 474 31.96 -55.21 -23.06
N ILE A 475 31.51 -54.45 -22.06
CA ILE A 475 30.11 -54.41 -21.62
C ILE A 475 29.44 -53.20 -22.29
N ASP A 476 28.25 -53.41 -22.85
CA ASP A 476 27.39 -52.31 -23.30
C ASP A 476 26.62 -51.75 -22.10
N VAL A 477 27.02 -50.57 -21.66
CA VAL A 477 26.48 -49.91 -20.46
C VAL A 477 25.73 -48.66 -20.92
N GLY A 478 24.43 -48.60 -20.60
CA GLY A 478 23.59 -47.44 -20.93
C GLY A 478 23.96 -46.18 -20.15
N ALA A 479 23.26 -45.06 -20.38
CA ALA A 479 23.66 -43.73 -19.91
C ALA A 479 23.92 -43.55 -18.38
N GLY A 480 23.36 -44.41 -17.53
CA GLY A 480 23.52 -44.34 -16.08
C GLY A 480 24.80 -44.99 -15.54
N LEU A 481 25.46 -45.84 -16.32
CA LEU A 481 26.72 -46.51 -15.95
C LEU A 481 27.78 -46.19 -17.02
N PHE A 482 29.03 -46.07 -16.60
CA PHE A 482 30.13 -45.74 -17.48
C PHE A 482 31.44 -46.29 -16.93
N THR A 483 32.41 -46.51 -17.81
CA THR A 483 33.77 -46.87 -17.38
C THR A 483 34.56 -45.60 -17.17
N THR A 484 35.26 -45.49 -16.05
CA THR A 484 35.99 -44.28 -15.67
C THR A 484 37.18 -44.63 -14.78
N GLU A 485 38.26 -43.85 -14.90
CA GLU A 485 39.42 -43.94 -14.00
C GLU A 485 39.31 -42.95 -12.83
N ASP A 486 38.64 -41.82 -13.07
CA ASP A 486 38.59 -40.67 -12.15
C ASP A 486 37.20 -40.45 -11.53
N GLY A 487 36.19 -41.21 -11.96
CA GLY A 487 34.82 -41.10 -11.48
C GLY A 487 33.99 -40.00 -12.14
N THR A 488 34.53 -39.28 -13.13
CA THR A 488 33.91 -38.08 -13.73
C THR A 488 33.89 -38.11 -15.25
N THR A 489 34.92 -38.69 -15.89
CA THR A 489 35.06 -38.77 -17.34
C THR A 489 35.01 -40.22 -17.81
N SER A 490 34.42 -40.46 -18.99
CA SER A 490 34.40 -41.82 -19.55
C SER A 490 35.80 -42.18 -20.06
N SER A 491 36.28 -43.38 -19.75
CA SER A 491 37.58 -43.92 -20.18
C SER A 491 37.44 -45.38 -20.62
N ASP A 492 38.18 -45.76 -21.64
CA ASP A 492 38.36 -47.14 -22.15
C ASP A 492 39.75 -47.71 -21.78
N ALA A 493 40.52 -47.02 -20.95
CA ALA A 493 41.82 -47.50 -20.50
C ALA A 493 41.70 -48.75 -19.60
N THR A 494 42.78 -49.54 -19.54
CA THR A 494 42.85 -50.77 -18.73
C THR A 494 42.54 -50.55 -17.24
N ALA A 495 42.79 -49.36 -16.70
CA ALA A 495 42.53 -49.03 -15.31
C ALA A 495 41.08 -48.55 -15.06
N ALA A 496 40.30 -48.27 -16.11
CA ALA A 496 38.93 -47.80 -15.99
C ALA A 496 38.04 -48.87 -15.36
N LYS A 497 37.20 -48.46 -14.40
CA LYS A 497 36.24 -49.33 -13.71
C LYS A 497 34.82 -48.91 -14.05
N LEU A 498 33.89 -49.85 -13.96
CA LEU A 498 32.47 -49.56 -14.10
C LEU A 498 31.95 -48.77 -12.87
N GLU A 499 31.43 -47.58 -13.10
CA GLU A 499 30.83 -46.72 -12.08
C GLU A 499 29.45 -46.18 -12.48
N ILE A 500 28.70 -45.66 -11.49
CA ILE A 500 27.43 -44.96 -11.69
C ILE A 500 27.72 -43.50 -12.06
N LYS A 501 27.14 -43.02 -13.15
CA LYS A 501 27.26 -41.61 -13.57
C LYS A 501 26.33 -40.74 -12.71
N LEU A 502 26.89 -39.75 -12.02
CA LEU A 502 26.10 -38.80 -11.24
C LEU A 502 25.87 -37.53 -12.04
N ASP A 503 24.60 -37.14 -12.18
CA ASP A 503 24.17 -35.90 -12.84
C ASP A 503 23.61 -34.93 -11.80
N GLY A 504 24.49 -34.44 -10.92
CA GLY A 504 24.14 -33.51 -9.86
C GLY A 504 24.97 -33.67 -8.58
N THR A 505 24.57 -32.94 -7.53
CA THR A 505 25.35 -32.81 -6.28
C THR A 505 24.63 -33.32 -5.04
N THR A 506 23.41 -33.86 -5.15
CA THR A 506 22.64 -34.39 -4.01
C THR A 506 23.14 -35.73 -3.51
N LEU A 507 23.78 -36.50 -4.40
CA LEU A 507 24.40 -37.78 -4.10
C LEU A 507 25.91 -37.68 -4.29
N SER A 508 26.65 -38.47 -3.53
CA SER A 508 28.10 -38.61 -3.69
C SER A 508 28.49 -40.09 -3.60
N LYS A 509 29.56 -40.45 -4.31
CA LYS A 509 30.12 -41.79 -4.24
C LYS A 509 31.06 -41.89 -3.04
N GLY A 510 30.94 -42.96 -2.27
CA GLY A 510 31.86 -43.33 -1.21
C GLY A 510 32.44 -44.73 -1.44
N PRO A 511 33.38 -45.17 -0.59
CA PRO A 511 33.98 -46.51 -0.69
C PRO A 511 32.95 -47.65 -0.62
N ASP A 512 31.85 -47.43 0.12
CA ASP A 512 30.79 -48.42 0.35
C ASP A 512 29.59 -48.27 -0.61
N GLY A 513 29.63 -47.32 -1.56
CA GLY A 513 28.56 -47.09 -2.53
C GLY A 513 28.04 -45.65 -2.56
N LEU A 514 26.77 -45.48 -2.95
CA LEU A 514 26.15 -44.17 -3.12
C LEU A 514 25.54 -43.66 -1.81
N LYS A 515 25.84 -42.42 -1.43
CA LYS A 515 25.27 -41.76 -0.24
C LYS A 515 24.71 -40.39 -0.57
N VAL A 516 23.92 -39.84 0.34
CA VAL A 516 23.54 -38.43 0.30
C VAL A 516 24.78 -37.57 0.50
N SER A 517 24.90 -36.50 -0.28
CA SER A 517 26.08 -35.64 -0.24
C SER A 517 26.15 -34.83 1.05
N GLN A 518 27.37 -34.51 1.49
CA GLN A 518 27.57 -33.65 2.66
C GLN A 518 26.90 -32.29 2.46
N SER A 519 26.98 -31.73 1.25
CA SER A 519 26.32 -30.46 0.92
C SER A 519 24.81 -30.50 1.13
N PHE A 520 24.14 -31.62 0.81
CA PHE A 520 22.71 -31.74 1.05
C PHE A 520 22.40 -31.86 2.55
N THR A 521 23.20 -32.63 3.29
CA THR A 521 23.09 -32.75 4.76
C THR A 521 23.35 -31.43 5.48
N ASP A 522 24.32 -30.65 5.03
CA ASP A 522 24.64 -29.32 5.56
C ASP A 522 23.45 -28.37 5.38
N LYS A 523 22.82 -28.38 4.20
CA LYS A 523 21.60 -27.58 3.94
C LYS A 523 20.45 -27.94 4.89
N ILE A 524 20.22 -29.22 5.14
CA ILE A 524 19.20 -29.66 6.11
C ILE A 524 19.55 -29.17 7.51
N THR A 525 20.82 -29.26 7.90
CA THR A 525 21.29 -28.80 9.21
C THR A 525 21.13 -27.28 9.36
N THR A 526 21.45 -26.51 8.32
CA THR A 526 21.22 -25.05 8.29
C THR A 526 19.73 -24.72 8.41
N LEU A 527 18.86 -25.39 7.63
CA LEU A 527 17.42 -25.18 7.72
C LEU A 527 16.86 -25.53 9.10
N GLN A 528 17.37 -26.59 9.73
CA GLN A 528 16.98 -26.95 11.10
C GLN A 528 17.42 -25.86 12.10
N ALA A 529 18.64 -25.33 11.96
CA ALA A 529 19.13 -24.24 12.80
C ALA A 529 18.31 -22.94 12.62
N GLU A 530 17.92 -22.61 11.38
CA GLU A 530 17.03 -21.48 11.09
C GLU A 530 15.64 -21.66 11.71
N LEU A 531 15.08 -22.87 11.62
CA LEU A 531 13.79 -23.20 12.22
C LEU A 531 13.84 -23.10 13.75
N ASP A 532 14.85 -23.70 14.37
CA ASP A 532 15.08 -23.65 15.82
C ASP A 532 15.25 -22.20 16.31
N LEU A 533 15.98 -21.37 15.56
CA LEU A 533 16.17 -19.96 15.87
C LEU A 533 14.85 -19.19 15.77
N SER A 534 14.05 -19.43 14.73
CA SER A 534 12.74 -18.80 14.56
C SER A 534 11.76 -19.21 15.66
N GLN A 535 11.74 -20.49 16.04
CA GLN A 535 10.92 -21.01 17.14
C GLN A 535 11.30 -20.37 18.46
N THR A 536 12.60 -20.41 18.82
CA THR A 536 13.11 -19.84 20.07
C THR A 536 12.86 -18.34 20.16
N SER A 537 13.07 -17.60 19.06
CA SER A 537 12.81 -16.15 19.00
C SER A 537 11.32 -15.81 19.12
N SER A 538 10.45 -16.76 18.74
CA SER A 538 9.00 -16.66 18.92
C SER A 538 8.53 -17.21 20.27
N GLY A 539 9.44 -17.53 21.21
CA GLY A 539 9.10 -18.09 22.51
C GLY A 539 8.56 -19.52 22.45
N LEU A 540 8.92 -20.29 21.42
CA LEU A 540 8.61 -21.72 21.29
C LEU A 540 9.84 -22.58 21.59
N ASP A 541 9.66 -23.77 22.16
CA ASP A 541 10.70 -24.79 22.23
C ASP A 541 10.89 -25.51 20.87
N ASN A 542 11.92 -26.37 20.77
CA ASN A 542 12.19 -27.15 19.54
C ASN A 542 11.06 -28.13 19.16
N SER A 543 10.08 -28.36 20.04
CA SER A 543 8.88 -29.15 19.74
C SER A 543 7.68 -28.28 19.36
N GLY A 544 7.85 -26.95 19.31
CA GLY A 544 6.80 -25.98 19.00
C GLY A 544 5.89 -25.62 20.16
N ASN A 545 6.20 -26.03 21.41
CA ASN A 545 5.41 -25.63 22.58
C ASN A 545 5.78 -24.21 23.02
N TYR A 546 4.79 -23.40 23.38
CA TYR A 546 5.03 -22.07 23.90
C TYR A 546 5.66 -22.11 25.30
N ILE A 547 6.77 -21.41 25.46
CA ILE A 547 7.48 -21.24 26.72
C ILE A 547 7.05 -19.89 27.32
N ALA A 548 6.27 -19.93 28.39
CA ALA A 548 5.85 -18.72 29.08
C ALA A 548 7.04 -18.02 29.76
N ASP A 549 7.24 -16.72 29.47
CA ASP A 549 8.21 -15.90 30.20
C ASP A 549 7.68 -15.60 31.61
N SER A 550 8.27 -16.27 32.60
CA SER A 550 7.91 -16.11 34.02
C SER A 550 8.17 -14.71 34.59
N SER A 551 8.98 -13.90 33.89
CA SER A 551 9.31 -12.51 34.24
C SER A 551 8.39 -11.48 33.58
N ALA A 552 7.61 -11.89 32.58
CA ALA A 552 6.66 -11.00 31.92
C ALA A 552 5.53 -10.58 32.87
N HIS A 553 5.07 -9.34 32.74
CA HIS A 553 4.02 -8.79 33.61
C HIS A 553 2.62 -9.17 33.15
N TYR A 554 2.39 -9.16 31.83
CA TYR A 554 1.05 -9.30 31.25
C TYR A 554 0.79 -10.65 30.59
N ILE A 555 1.83 -11.42 30.26
CA ILE A 555 1.72 -12.69 29.52
C ILE A 555 2.28 -13.89 30.29
N LYS A 556 2.50 -13.74 31.61
CA LYS A 556 3.13 -14.77 32.46
C LYS A 556 2.40 -16.10 32.47
N SER A 557 1.07 -16.06 32.33
CA SER A 557 0.20 -17.23 32.31
C SER A 557 -0.18 -17.66 30.89
N ALA A 558 0.45 -17.09 29.87
CA ALA A 558 0.13 -17.42 28.49
C ALA A 558 0.56 -18.85 28.17
N VAL A 559 -0.31 -19.58 27.47
CA VAL A 559 -0.06 -20.99 27.05
C VAL A 559 0.20 -21.13 25.55
N SER A 560 0.12 -20.02 24.81
CA SER A 560 0.39 -19.94 23.38
C SER A 560 0.68 -18.49 22.99
N LEU A 561 1.29 -18.27 21.81
CA LEU A 561 1.46 -16.93 21.25
C LEU A 561 0.13 -16.20 21.07
N HIS A 562 -0.90 -16.91 20.61
CA HIS A 562 -2.24 -16.34 20.49
C HIS A 562 -2.78 -15.88 21.85
N ASN A 563 -2.66 -16.70 22.89
CA ASN A 563 -3.10 -16.31 24.22
C ASN A 563 -2.27 -15.15 24.80
N ALA A 564 -0.96 -15.10 24.54
CA ALA A 564 -0.12 -13.96 24.90
C ALA A 564 -0.61 -12.65 24.26
N THR A 565 -0.93 -12.68 22.96
CA THR A 565 -1.47 -11.51 22.26
C THR A 565 -2.85 -11.09 22.79
N GLN A 566 -3.73 -12.03 23.12
CA GLN A 566 -5.03 -11.71 23.74
C GLN A 566 -4.88 -11.10 25.13
N GLN A 567 -3.96 -11.62 25.95
CA GLN A 567 -3.70 -11.05 27.29
C GLN A 567 -3.14 -9.64 27.17
N LEU A 568 -2.23 -9.39 26.22
CA LEU A 568 -1.70 -8.05 25.98
C LEU A 568 -2.79 -7.08 25.47
N ASP A 569 -3.61 -7.51 24.51
CA ASP A 569 -4.74 -6.73 24.00
C ASP A 569 -5.71 -6.33 25.11
N ALA A 570 -6.06 -7.27 26.00
CA ALA A 570 -6.91 -6.99 27.16
C ALA A 570 -6.29 -5.95 28.11
N GLN A 571 -4.98 -5.97 28.31
CA GLN A 571 -4.27 -4.98 29.17
C GLN A 571 -4.17 -3.62 28.50
N VAL A 572 -3.94 -3.58 27.18
CA VAL A 572 -3.99 -2.34 26.38
C VAL A 572 -5.37 -1.72 26.45
N LYS A 573 -6.43 -2.52 26.25
CA LYS A 573 -7.82 -2.07 26.40
C LYS A 573 -8.08 -1.51 27.80
N SER A 574 -7.71 -2.24 28.85
CA SER A 574 -7.86 -1.79 30.24
C SER A 574 -7.15 -0.46 30.51
N THR A 575 -5.98 -0.24 29.91
CA THR A 575 -5.25 1.02 30.01
C THR A 575 -5.95 2.14 29.24
N SER A 576 -6.44 1.87 28.03
CA SER A 576 -7.22 2.82 27.22
C SER A 576 -8.48 3.28 27.97
N ASP A 577 -9.27 2.33 28.51
CA ASP A 577 -10.50 2.64 29.25
C ASP A 577 -10.21 3.52 30.49
N LYS A 578 -9.08 3.29 31.17
CA LYS A 578 -8.64 4.13 32.30
C LYS A 578 -8.25 5.55 31.86
N ILE A 579 -7.53 5.68 30.74
CA ILE A 579 -7.16 6.98 30.17
C ILE A 579 -8.43 7.75 29.80
N ASP A 580 -9.38 7.12 29.11
CA ASP A 580 -10.65 7.74 28.74
C ASP A 580 -11.42 8.22 29.98
N SER A 581 -11.45 7.42 31.04
CA SER A 581 -12.07 7.82 32.32
C SER A 581 -11.36 9.02 32.97
N GLU A 582 -10.02 9.06 32.95
CA GLU A 582 -9.26 10.19 33.50
C GLU A 582 -9.44 11.46 32.65
N VAL A 583 -9.54 11.35 31.33
CA VAL A 583 -9.85 12.49 30.45
C VAL A 583 -11.20 13.11 30.82
N VAL A 584 -12.22 12.29 31.06
CA VAL A 584 -13.54 12.78 31.52
C VAL A 584 -13.40 13.51 32.87
N LYS A 585 -12.73 12.90 33.86
CA LYS A 585 -12.53 13.53 35.18
C LYS A 585 -11.78 14.87 35.08
N VAL A 586 -10.74 14.94 34.25
CA VAL A 586 -9.96 16.17 34.05
C VAL A 586 -10.82 17.24 33.38
N ASN A 587 -11.62 16.90 32.37
CA ASN A 587 -12.52 17.84 31.71
C ASN A 587 -13.62 18.37 32.65
N ASP A 588 -14.19 17.50 33.49
CA ASP A 588 -15.16 17.89 34.51
C ASP A 588 -14.53 18.84 35.54
N ALA A 589 -13.29 18.55 35.97
CA ALA A 589 -12.54 19.41 36.89
C ALA A 589 -12.20 20.78 36.25
N ILE A 590 -11.77 20.81 34.99
CA ILE A 590 -11.52 22.04 34.24
C ILE A 590 -12.78 22.89 34.13
N THR A 591 -13.92 22.26 33.80
CA THR A 591 -15.21 22.94 33.72
C THR A 591 -15.59 23.53 35.08
N THR A 592 -15.48 22.73 36.14
CA THR A 592 -15.74 23.19 37.52
C THR A 592 -14.88 24.40 37.90
N VAL A 593 -13.58 24.34 37.64
CA VAL A 593 -12.65 25.45 37.93
C VAL A 593 -12.97 26.68 37.06
N SER A 594 -13.34 26.48 35.80
CA SER A 594 -13.74 27.55 34.89
C SER A 594 -15.01 28.26 35.36
N ASP A 595 -15.98 27.52 35.91
CA ASP A 595 -17.22 28.06 36.46
C ASP A 595 -16.95 28.85 37.76
N GLU A 596 -16.10 28.31 38.65
CA GLU A 596 -15.66 29.02 39.87
C GLU A 596 -14.92 30.32 39.53
N LEU A 597 -14.01 30.27 38.55
CA LEU A 597 -13.27 31.44 38.09
C LEU A 597 -14.21 32.49 37.48
N SER A 598 -15.16 32.06 36.65
CA SER A 598 -16.14 32.96 36.05
C SER A 598 -17.02 33.63 37.11
N THR A 599 -17.41 32.88 38.14
CA THR A 599 -18.21 33.40 39.27
C THR A 599 -17.42 34.43 40.09
N THR A 600 -16.14 34.16 40.38
CA THR A 600 -15.28 35.09 41.11
C THR A 600 -14.93 36.33 40.30
N GLN A 601 -14.67 36.19 38.99
CA GLN A 601 -14.46 37.30 38.07
C GLN A 601 -15.69 38.20 38.02
N ALA A 602 -16.88 37.64 37.76
CA ALA A 602 -18.13 38.40 37.71
C ALA A 602 -18.43 39.11 39.05
N GLY A 603 -18.25 38.42 40.17
CA GLY A 603 -18.44 39.00 41.51
C GLY A 603 -17.48 40.14 41.83
N ALA A 604 -16.29 40.15 41.23
CA ALA A 604 -15.31 41.23 41.34
C ALA A 604 -15.51 42.34 40.28
N GLY A 605 -16.51 42.24 39.41
CA GLY A 605 -16.73 43.20 38.31
C GLY A 605 -15.72 43.05 37.16
N LEU A 606 -15.23 41.84 36.93
CA LEU A 606 -14.39 41.49 35.78
C LEU A 606 -15.22 40.68 34.76
N SER A 607 -14.98 40.94 33.48
CA SER A 607 -15.46 40.12 32.36
C SER A 607 -14.77 38.75 32.33
N THR A 608 -15.27 37.83 31.51
CA THR A 608 -14.71 36.48 31.32
C THR A 608 -13.26 36.46 30.82
N ASN A 609 -12.79 37.55 30.21
CA ASN A 609 -11.40 37.72 29.79
C ASN A 609 -10.52 38.35 30.87
N GLY A 610 -11.04 38.56 32.08
CA GLY A 610 -10.35 39.19 33.20
C GLY A 610 -10.27 40.72 33.14
N ASN A 611 -10.85 41.36 32.13
CA ASN A 611 -10.88 42.83 32.02
C ASN A 611 -11.94 43.41 32.96
N TYR A 612 -11.63 44.52 33.63
CA TYR A 612 -12.58 45.24 34.49
C TYR A 612 -13.75 45.81 33.68
N GLU A 613 -14.97 45.53 34.13
CA GLU A 613 -16.19 46.08 33.56
C GLU A 613 -16.59 47.33 34.34
N THR A 614 -16.31 48.50 33.76
CA THR A 614 -16.60 49.78 34.39
C THR A 614 -18.11 49.96 34.61
N PRO A 615 -18.58 50.17 35.86
CA PRO A 615 -20.00 50.32 36.15
C PRO A 615 -20.51 51.68 35.67
N VAL A 616 -21.37 51.68 34.65
CA VAL A 616 -21.87 52.90 33.99
C VAL A 616 -22.88 53.72 34.82
N THR A 617 -23.44 53.14 35.87
CA THR A 617 -24.41 53.80 36.77
C THR A 617 -23.79 54.23 38.09
N ALA A 618 -22.52 53.93 38.35
CA ALA A 618 -21.87 54.28 39.59
C ALA A 618 -21.57 55.79 39.65
N ASN A 619 -21.77 56.42 40.80
CA ASN A 619 -21.53 57.86 40.96
C ASN A 619 -20.05 58.24 40.84
N TYR A 620 -19.15 57.34 41.26
CA TYR A 620 -17.71 57.65 41.43
C TYR A 620 -16.77 56.75 40.63
N LEU A 621 -17.29 55.69 40.01
CA LEU A 621 -16.47 54.63 39.40
C LEU A 621 -16.56 54.58 37.86
N THR A 622 -17.32 55.48 37.24
CA THR A 622 -17.56 55.50 35.77
C THR A 622 -16.30 55.78 34.94
N ALA A 623 -15.24 56.28 35.57
CA ALA A 623 -13.93 56.51 34.95
C ALA A 623 -12.86 55.49 35.38
N SER A 624 -13.20 54.53 36.25
CA SER A 624 -12.25 53.53 36.75
C SER A 624 -11.92 52.50 35.67
N THR A 625 -10.63 52.25 35.47
CA THR A 625 -10.12 51.30 34.48
C THR A 625 -9.72 49.94 35.07
N SER A 626 -9.69 49.84 36.40
CA SER A 626 -9.39 48.60 37.13
C SER A 626 -10.06 48.61 38.51
N LEU A 627 -10.11 47.45 39.17
CA LEU A 627 -10.51 47.32 40.57
C LEU A 627 -9.66 48.21 41.49
N HIS A 628 -8.34 48.29 41.23
CA HIS A 628 -7.45 49.14 42.01
C HIS A 628 -7.80 50.63 41.86
N ASP A 629 -8.01 51.09 40.62
CA ASP A 629 -8.42 52.48 40.34
C ASP A 629 -9.77 52.79 40.98
N ALA A 630 -10.70 51.84 40.97
CA ALA A 630 -12.00 51.98 41.62
C ALA A 630 -11.86 52.17 43.15
N THR A 631 -10.98 51.40 43.80
CA THR A 631 -10.72 51.58 45.23
C THR A 631 -10.04 52.91 45.56
N ILE A 632 -9.12 53.38 44.70
CA ILE A 632 -8.46 54.68 44.87
C ILE A 632 -9.46 55.83 44.71
N GLU A 633 -10.31 55.78 43.69
CA GLU A 633 -11.28 56.86 43.46
C GLU A 633 -12.31 56.90 44.60
N LEU A 634 -12.77 55.74 45.10
CA LEU A 634 -13.65 55.71 46.27
C LEU A 634 -12.98 56.28 47.54
N ASP A 635 -11.71 55.95 47.79
CA ASP A 635 -10.95 56.50 48.91
C ASP A 635 -10.79 58.03 48.80
N LYS A 636 -10.51 58.54 47.60
CA LYS A 636 -10.43 59.97 47.32
C LYS A 636 -11.75 60.69 47.59
N GLN A 637 -12.88 60.11 47.18
CA GLN A 637 -14.21 60.68 47.47
C GLN A 637 -14.49 60.66 48.97
N LEU A 638 -14.14 59.58 49.67
CA LEU A 638 -14.28 59.49 51.12
C LEU A 638 -13.42 60.54 51.83
N LYS A 639 -12.18 60.76 51.37
CA LYS A 639 -11.29 61.81 51.87
C LYS A 639 -11.87 63.21 51.63
N GLY A 640 -12.44 63.47 50.46
CA GLY A 640 -13.10 64.74 50.15
C GLY A 640 -14.31 65.03 51.06
N VAL A 641 -15.13 64.01 51.35
CA VAL A 641 -16.22 64.12 52.33
C VAL A 641 -15.68 64.40 53.73
N ALA A 642 -14.62 63.70 54.15
CA ALA A 642 -13.99 63.91 55.46
C ALA A 642 -13.42 65.34 55.61
N ASP A 643 -12.78 65.87 54.57
CA ASP A 643 -12.22 67.22 54.57
C ASP A 643 -13.32 68.29 54.59
N THR A 644 -14.39 68.10 53.82
CA THR A 644 -15.55 69.01 53.83
C THR A 644 -16.20 69.05 55.21
N ALA A 645 -16.36 67.90 55.85
CA ALA A 645 -16.90 67.82 57.21
C ALA A 645 -15.97 68.51 58.24
N ALA A 646 -14.65 68.34 58.11
CA ALA A 646 -13.69 69.02 58.96
C ALA A 646 -13.74 70.55 58.79
N GLN A 647 -13.85 71.04 57.55
CA GLN A 647 -13.99 72.47 57.28
C GLN A 647 -15.31 73.04 57.85
N GLU A 648 -16.44 72.34 57.68
CA GLU A 648 -17.73 72.76 58.24
C GLU A 648 -17.68 72.87 59.78
N ILE A 649 -16.94 71.99 60.46
CA ILE A 649 -16.71 72.09 61.91
C ILE A 649 -16.00 73.41 62.23
N THR A 650 -14.89 73.72 61.54
CA THR A 650 -14.14 74.96 61.73
C THR A 650 -14.98 76.22 61.41
N ASP A 651 -15.78 76.18 60.35
CA ASP A 651 -16.65 77.28 59.96
C ASP A 651 -17.73 77.53 61.01
N ARG A 652 -18.32 76.46 61.57
CA ARG A 652 -19.30 76.57 62.67
C ARG A 652 -18.67 77.10 63.96
N GLU A 653 -17.47 76.66 64.32
CA GLU A 653 -16.75 77.18 65.48
C GLU A 653 -16.46 78.69 65.33
N SER A 654 -16.09 79.11 64.12
CA SER A 654 -15.85 80.51 63.79
C SER A 654 -17.13 81.35 63.86
N ALA A 655 -18.24 80.84 63.28
CA ALA A 655 -19.54 81.48 63.35
C ALA A 655 -20.06 81.61 64.78
N ASP A 656 -19.94 80.56 65.59
CA ASP A 656 -20.31 80.57 67.01
C ASP A 656 -19.48 81.58 67.81
N SER A 657 -18.17 81.64 67.56
CA SER A 657 -17.28 82.64 68.16
C SER A 657 -17.68 84.07 67.77
N ALA A 658 -18.03 84.30 66.49
CA ALA A 658 -18.47 85.60 66.00
C ALA A 658 -19.81 86.03 66.62
N ILE A 659 -20.76 85.10 66.78
CA ILE A 659 -22.05 85.35 67.45
C ILE A 659 -21.82 85.71 68.92
N LYS A 660 -20.96 84.97 69.63
CA LYS A 660 -20.59 85.27 71.04
C LYS A 660 -19.97 86.66 71.18
N LEU A 661 -19.00 87.01 70.33
CA LEU A 661 -18.37 88.34 70.33
C LEU A 661 -19.35 89.46 69.97
N GLY A 662 -20.22 89.25 68.98
CA GLY A 662 -21.26 90.20 68.59
C GLY A 662 -22.30 90.46 69.69
N ALA A 663 -22.56 89.47 70.55
CA ALA A 663 -23.35 89.65 71.75
C ALA A 663 -22.60 90.39 72.87
N GLY A 664 -21.29 90.62 72.76
CA GLY A 664 -20.47 91.24 73.82
C GLY A 664 -19.94 90.23 74.85
N LEU A 665 -19.89 88.94 74.50
CA LEU A 665 -19.21 87.88 75.26
C LEU A 665 -17.80 87.63 74.71
N LEU A 666 -16.94 87.00 75.50
CA LEU A 666 -15.67 86.44 75.05
C LEU A 666 -15.89 85.18 74.21
N ALA A 667 -14.88 84.72 73.46
CA ALA A 667 -14.98 83.54 72.58
C ALA A 667 -15.37 82.24 73.33
N ASN A 668 -15.06 82.15 74.63
CA ASN A 668 -15.47 81.04 75.49
C ASN A 668 -16.94 81.15 75.99
N GLY A 669 -17.68 82.20 75.58
CA GLY A 669 -19.05 82.46 75.99
C GLY A 669 -19.19 83.21 77.32
N ASN A 670 -18.09 83.55 78.00
CA ASN A 670 -18.15 84.29 79.25
C ASN A 670 -18.27 85.79 79.01
N MET A 671 -18.91 86.52 79.93
CA MET A 671 -18.92 87.98 79.89
C MET A 671 -17.51 88.55 80.13
N PRO A 672 -17.11 89.64 79.45
CA PRO A 672 -15.85 90.34 79.77
C PRO A 672 -15.86 90.89 81.19
N ASP A 673 -14.68 91.21 81.73
CA ASP A 673 -14.57 91.85 83.04
C ASP A 673 -15.23 93.24 83.02
N VAL A 674 -16.35 93.35 83.73
CA VAL A 674 -17.14 94.59 83.86
C VAL A 674 -17.01 95.21 85.25
N SER A 675 -16.07 94.77 86.08
CA SER A 675 -15.91 95.27 87.46
C SER A 675 -15.73 96.80 87.55
N ALA A 676 -15.21 97.43 86.49
CA ALA A 676 -15.06 98.88 86.38
C ALA A 676 -16.35 99.62 85.92
N ALA A 677 -17.39 98.91 85.49
CA ALA A 677 -18.61 99.49 84.94
C ALA A 677 -19.59 99.91 86.04
N LYS A 678 -20.03 101.17 86.03
CA LYS A 678 -20.80 101.78 87.12
C LYS A 678 -22.11 101.08 87.47
N TYR A 679 -22.84 100.57 86.48
CA TYR A 679 -24.19 100.00 86.66
C TYR A 679 -24.25 98.48 86.54
N ILE A 680 -23.17 97.84 86.09
CA ILE A 680 -23.14 96.39 85.79
C ILE A 680 -21.95 95.67 86.43
N ALA A 681 -21.23 96.31 87.37
CA ALA A 681 -20.02 95.76 88.00
C ALA A 681 -20.18 94.38 88.65
N SER A 682 -21.39 94.04 89.10
CA SER A 682 -21.71 92.75 89.73
C SER A 682 -22.38 91.75 88.80
N ALA A 683 -22.58 92.08 87.51
CA ALA A 683 -23.20 91.17 86.57
C ALA A 683 -22.27 89.98 86.27
N THR A 684 -22.81 88.77 86.19
CA THR A 684 -22.04 87.55 85.85
C THR A 684 -22.31 87.05 84.44
N ASN A 685 -23.39 87.52 83.84
CA ASN A 685 -23.79 87.25 82.47
C ASN A 685 -24.54 88.46 81.89
N MET A 686 -24.82 88.40 80.59
CA MET A 686 -25.44 89.50 79.86
C MET A 686 -26.86 89.83 80.32
N PHE A 687 -27.62 88.82 80.77
CA PHE A 687 -28.96 89.01 81.32
C PHE A 687 -28.90 89.78 82.65
N ASP A 688 -27.95 89.43 83.53
CA ASP A 688 -27.71 90.17 84.78
C ASP A 688 -27.31 91.62 84.49
N ALA A 689 -26.48 91.87 83.47
CA ALA A 689 -26.02 93.20 83.10
C ALA A 689 -27.18 94.09 82.61
N VAL A 690 -28.01 93.58 81.69
CA VAL A 690 -29.20 94.31 81.22
C VAL A 690 -30.17 94.58 82.37
N THR A 691 -30.40 93.58 83.23
CA THR A 691 -31.28 93.72 84.41
C THR A 691 -30.76 94.75 85.41
N SER A 692 -29.45 94.79 85.65
CA SER A 692 -28.84 95.75 86.59
C SER A 692 -28.90 97.19 86.06
N LEU A 693 -28.73 97.37 84.75
CA LEU A 693 -28.87 98.68 84.10
C LEU A 693 -30.31 99.19 84.17
N ASP A 694 -31.29 98.31 83.92
CA ASP A 694 -32.73 98.62 83.99
C ASP A 694 -33.14 99.08 85.40
N GLN A 695 -32.75 98.33 86.44
CA GLN A 695 -33.00 98.71 87.83
C GLN A 695 -32.33 100.03 88.22
N SER A 696 -31.08 100.25 87.79
CA SER A 696 -30.35 101.49 88.07
C SER A 696 -30.99 102.70 87.40
N LEU A 697 -31.58 102.52 86.21
CA LEU A 697 -32.31 103.58 85.50
C LEU A 697 -33.60 103.92 86.23
N ASP A 698 -34.38 102.93 86.66
CA ASP A 698 -35.62 103.10 87.41
C ASP A 698 -35.40 103.84 88.75
N GLN A 699 -34.34 103.48 89.48
CA GLN A 699 -33.94 104.19 90.71
C GLN A 699 -33.60 105.66 90.45
N ASN A 700 -32.84 105.96 89.39
CA ASN A 700 -32.50 107.33 89.04
C ASN A 700 -33.72 108.16 88.65
N ILE A 701 -34.64 107.58 87.85
CA ILE A 701 -35.91 108.23 87.48
C ILE A 701 -36.74 108.53 88.73
N THR A 702 -36.86 107.56 89.64
CA THR A 702 -37.60 107.72 90.90
C THR A 702 -37.02 108.83 91.77
N ARG A 703 -35.69 108.89 91.90
CA ARG A 703 -35.01 109.96 92.65
C ARG A 703 -35.27 111.33 92.04
N VAL A 704 -35.10 111.50 90.73
CA VAL A 704 -35.37 112.76 90.03
C VAL A 704 -36.81 113.23 90.24
N ASN A 705 -37.79 112.32 90.16
CA ASN A 705 -39.20 112.64 90.41
C ASN A 705 -39.47 113.09 91.85
N THR A 706 -38.76 112.49 92.83
CA THR A 706 -38.85 112.86 94.24
C THR A 706 -38.29 114.25 94.49
N ASP A 707 -37.12 114.56 93.92
CA ASP A 707 -36.48 115.87 94.03
C ASP A 707 -37.37 116.98 93.45
N ILE A 708 -37.95 116.75 92.26
CA ILE A 708 -38.91 117.67 91.63
C ILE A 708 -40.12 117.92 92.56
N SER A 709 -40.67 116.86 93.16
CA SER A 709 -41.83 116.96 94.06
C SER A 709 -41.51 117.77 95.32
N SER A 710 -40.30 117.63 95.87
CA SER A 710 -39.82 118.39 97.02
C SER A 710 -39.74 119.89 96.73
N VAL A 711 -39.14 120.26 95.59
CA VAL A 711 -39.01 121.67 95.16
C VAL A 711 -40.40 122.33 94.98
N VAL A 712 -41.35 121.64 94.35
CA VAL A 712 -42.72 122.16 94.18
C VAL A 712 -43.38 122.44 95.53
N THR A 713 -43.19 121.56 96.51
CA THR A 713 -43.76 121.72 97.86
C THR A 713 -43.16 122.93 98.58
N GLN A 714 -41.84 123.11 98.50
CA GLN A 714 -41.14 124.24 99.12
C GLN A 714 -41.60 125.58 98.53
N LEU A 715 -41.76 125.66 97.21
CA LEU A 715 -42.20 126.88 96.52
C LEU A 715 -43.61 127.31 96.97
N ASN A 716 -44.54 126.36 97.09
CA ASN A 716 -45.92 126.66 97.50
C ASN A 716 -46.02 127.15 98.96
N ALA A 717 -45.13 126.70 99.85
CA ALA A 717 -45.14 127.10 101.26
C ALA A 717 -44.73 128.56 101.50
N GLN A 718 -44.13 129.25 100.51
CA GLN A 718 -43.66 130.64 100.65
C GLN A 718 -44.73 131.70 100.31
N LYS A 719 -45.95 131.29 99.93
CA LYS A 719 -47.00 132.19 99.46
C LYS A 719 -48.27 132.06 100.29
N HIS A 720 -48.91 133.18 100.60
CA HIS A 720 -50.21 133.22 101.27
C HIS A 720 -51.11 134.25 100.59
N ALA A 721 -52.39 133.93 100.45
CA ALA A 721 -53.38 134.85 99.88
C ALA A 721 -54.59 134.92 100.80
N PHE A 722 -55.08 136.14 101.01
CA PHE A 722 -56.22 136.44 101.86
C PHE A 722 -57.20 137.36 101.12
N GLN A 723 -58.48 137.22 101.43
CA GLN A 723 -59.52 138.12 100.96
C GLN A 723 -60.47 138.40 102.12
N SER A 724 -60.82 139.67 102.33
CA SER A 724 -61.72 140.05 103.41
C SER A 724 -63.18 139.80 103.05
N ASP A 725 -63.91 139.28 104.02
CA ASP A 725 -65.33 138.96 103.87
C ASP A 725 -66.26 140.13 104.19
N GLN A 726 -65.77 141.19 104.83
CA GLN A 726 -66.53 142.39 105.21
C GLN A 726 -65.71 143.67 104.94
N PRO A 727 -66.34 144.84 104.79
CA PRO A 727 -65.62 146.11 104.71
C PRO A 727 -65.30 146.62 106.11
N ASN A 728 -64.02 146.80 106.43
CA ASN A 728 -63.54 147.33 107.70
C ASN A 728 -62.47 148.40 107.45
N LEU A 729 -62.27 149.25 108.45
CA LEU A 729 -61.13 150.17 108.49
C LEU A 729 -59.81 149.43 108.75
N GLU A 730 -59.88 148.23 109.33
CA GLU A 730 -58.71 147.41 109.68
C GLU A 730 -58.97 145.94 109.32
N HIS A 731 -58.01 145.29 108.66
CA HIS A 731 -58.05 143.86 108.34
C HIS A 731 -56.83 143.14 108.89
N ARG A 732 -57.04 142.19 109.80
CA ARG A 732 -55.99 141.35 110.39
C ARG A 732 -55.88 140.03 109.63
N ILE A 733 -54.68 139.68 109.18
CA ILE A 733 -54.45 138.59 108.23
C ILE A 733 -53.32 137.71 108.74
N GLN A 734 -53.66 136.46 109.04
CA GLN A 734 -52.70 135.43 109.47
C GLN A 734 -52.11 134.72 108.25
N HIS A 735 -50.85 134.99 107.91
CA HIS A 735 -50.18 134.45 106.72
C HIS A 735 -49.32 133.22 106.98
N ASN A 736 -48.95 132.97 108.24
CA ASN A 736 -48.12 131.81 108.64
C ASN A 736 -46.77 131.70 107.91
N LEU A 737 -46.19 132.81 107.41
CA LEU A 737 -44.90 132.81 106.71
C LEU A 737 -43.70 133.03 107.66
N GLY A 738 -43.95 133.10 108.96
CA GLY A 738 -42.96 133.37 109.99
C GLY A 738 -42.30 134.73 109.83
N ALA A 739 -41.16 134.92 110.50
CA ALA A 739 -40.40 136.18 110.48
C ALA A 739 -39.72 136.50 109.13
N ALA A 740 -40.14 135.86 108.02
CA ALA A 740 -39.64 136.17 106.70
C ALA A 740 -40.08 137.58 106.30
N MET A 741 -39.21 138.30 105.59
CA MET A 741 -39.60 139.59 105.01
C MET A 741 -40.74 139.35 104.02
N VAL A 742 -41.93 139.86 104.31
CA VAL A 742 -43.10 139.66 103.45
C VAL A 742 -43.28 140.84 102.52
N ASP A 743 -43.45 140.56 101.23
CA ASP A 743 -44.04 141.53 100.30
C ASP A 743 -45.56 141.41 100.42
N VAL A 744 -46.21 142.54 100.71
CA VAL A 744 -47.65 142.60 100.92
C VAL A 744 -48.24 143.48 99.85
N THR A 745 -48.94 142.85 98.91
CA THR A 745 -49.74 143.60 97.94
C THR A 745 -51.18 143.66 98.42
N VAL A 746 -51.62 144.85 98.82
CA VAL A 746 -53.00 145.11 99.24
C VAL A 746 -53.79 145.67 98.07
N TRP A 747 -54.85 144.98 97.73
CA TRP A 747 -55.86 145.48 96.81
C TRP A 747 -57.09 145.87 97.60
N VAL A 748 -57.55 147.11 97.49
CA VAL A 748 -58.71 147.65 98.20
C VAL A 748 -59.88 147.80 97.23
N LYS A 749 -61.08 147.39 97.66
CA LYS A 749 -62.30 147.49 96.87
C LYS A 749 -62.86 148.92 96.93
N ARG A 750 -63.10 149.55 95.78
CA ARG A 750 -63.69 150.91 95.72
C ARG A 750 -65.18 150.87 95.33
N SER A 751 -65.82 152.04 95.23
CA SER A 751 -67.26 152.20 95.02
C SER A 751 -67.80 151.67 93.68
N ASP A 752 -66.93 151.30 92.74
CA ASP A 752 -67.26 150.58 91.49
C ASP A 752 -67.20 149.05 91.65
N ASP A 753 -67.03 148.56 92.88
CA ASP A 753 -66.97 147.15 93.26
C ASP A 753 -65.76 146.37 92.72
N LYS A 754 -64.71 147.06 92.25
CA LYS A 754 -63.44 146.46 91.81
C LYS A 754 -62.34 146.67 92.84
N PHE A 755 -61.41 145.71 92.88
CA PHE A 755 -60.20 145.78 93.70
C PHE A 755 -59.10 146.49 92.93
N TYR A 756 -58.52 147.51 93.55
CA TYR A 756 -57.37 148.23 93.02
C TYR A 756 -56.21 148.09 93.98
N ASN A 757 -55.00 147.90 93.46
CA ASN A 757 -53.81 148.01 94.28
C ASN A 757 -53.76 149.43 94.83
N ASP A 758 -53.78 149.54 96.16
CA ASP A 758 -53.87 150.82 96.83
C ASP A 758 -52.80 150.89 97.91
N ILE A 759 -52.34 152.10 98.22
CA ILE A 759 -51.34 152.30 99.25
C ILE A 759 -52.07 152.38 100.59
N ALA A 760 -52.29 151.21 101.17
CA ALA A 760 -52.78 151.07 102.53
C ALA A 760 -51.59 151.01 103.50
N LEU A 761 -51.77 151.54 104.71
CA LEU A 761 -50.78 151.34 105.76
C LEU A 761 -50.85 149.87 106.18
N VAL A 762 -49.83 149.09 105.84
CA VAL A 762 -49.68 147.71 106.31
C VAL A 762 -48.71 147.72 107.47
N LYS A 763 -49.13 147.13 108.58
CA LYS A 763 -48.29 146.92 109.75
C LYS A 763 -48.22 145.44 110.05
N GLU A 764 -47.01 144.91 110.18
CA GLU A 764 -46.81 143.60 110.78
C GLU A 764 -47.04 143.70 112.29
N GLU A 765 -48.09 143.03 112.78
CA GLU A 765 -48.39 142.99 114.22
C GLU A 765 -47.64 141.85 114.90
N THR A 766 -47.50 140.72 114.22
CA THR A 766 -46.65 139.61 114.64
C THR A 766 -46.00 138.98 113.41
N ASN A 767 -44.99 138.14 113.62
CA ASN A 767 -44.32 137.39 112.55
C ASN A 767 -45.27 136.55 111.67
N ASN A 768 -46.55 136.39 112.01
CA ASN A 768 -47.51 135.69 111.16
C ASN A 768 -48.77 136.50 110.89
N GLU A 769 -48.84 137.74 111.37
CA GLU A 769 -50.02 138.57 111.24
C GLU A 769 -49.65 139.94 110.72
N ILE A 770 -50.25 140.31 109.60
CA ILE A 770 -50.24 141.68 109.12
C ILE A 770 -51.62 142.30 109.30
N VAL A 771 -51.64 143.60 109.54
CA VAL A 771 -52.86 144.39 109.63
C VAL A 771 -52.82 145.48 108.59
N VAL A 772 -53.84 145.51 107.76
CA VAL A 772 -54.04 146.52 106.73
C VAL A 772 -55.00 147.56 107.28
N TYR A 773 -54.54 148.80 107.38
CA TYR A 773 -55.34 149.95 107.81
C TYR A 773 -55.76 150.80 106.62
N LEU A 774 -57.03 151.18 106.59
CA LEU A 774 -57.67 151.98 105.56
C LEU A 774 -58.25 153.25 106.16
N SER A 775 -58.26 154.34 105.38
CA SER A 775 -58.88 155.62 105.78
C SER A 775 -60.41 155.58 105.74
N GLU A 776 -60.98 154.61 105.02
CA GLU A 776 -62.42 154.35 104.90
C GLU A 776 -62.67 152.83 104.92
N ALA A 777 -63.81 152.39 105.44
CA ALA A 777 -64.11 150.96 105.56
C ALA A 777 -64.33 150.33 104.17
N ALA A 778 -63.47 149.40 103.76
CA ALA A 778 -63.56 148.70 102.47
C ALA A 778 -63.08 147.24 102.56
N HIS A 779 -63.42 146.43 101.56
CA HIS A 779 -62.89 145.06 101.46
C HIS A 779 -61.46 145.08 100.91
N VAL A 780 -60.63 144.13 101.35
CA VAL A 780 -59.26 143.96 100.84
C VAL A 780 -59.01 142.56 100.29
N LYS A 781 -58.19 142.44 99.24
CA LYS A 781 -57.51 141.21 98.83
C LYS A 781 -56.03 141.43 99.04
N VAL A 782 -55.39 140.50 99.72
CA VAL A 782 -53.99 140.63 100.10
C VAL A 782 -53.24 139.40 99.64
N ALA A 783 -52.24 139.62 98.80
CA ALA A 783 -51.24 138.61 98.50
C ALA A 783 -50.02 138.91 99.35
N ILE A 784 -49.50 137.87 99.99
CA ILE A 784 -48.38 137.93 100.91
C ILE A 784 -47.39 136.88 100.42
N GLU A 785 -46.23 137.31 99.97
CA GLU A 785 -45.15 136.41 99.58
C GLU A 785 -43.95 136.64 100.47
N ALA A 786 -43.38 135.57 100.99
CA ALA A 786 -42.11 135.65 101.69
C ALA A 786 -41.00 135.90 100.67
N ILE A 787 -40.26 136.99 100.82
CA ILE A 787 -39.03 137.27 100.10
C ILE A 787 -37.92 136.46 100.78
N ALA A 788 -37.72 135.22 100.32
CA ALA A 788 -36.65 134.35 100.78
C ALA A 788 -36.04 133.57 99.59
N ASP A 789 -34.73 133.35 99.64
CA ASP A 789 -34.06 132.44 98.70
C ASP A 789 -34.46 131.00 99.02
N ILE A 790 -34.92 130.27 98.00
CA ILE A 790 -35.12 128.82 98.11
C ILE A 790 -33.73 128.19 98.13
N ASN A 791 -33.19 127.96 99.34
CA ASN A 791 -31.98 127.19 99.48
C ASN A 791 -32.19 125.79 98.88
N THR A 792 -31.17 125.33 98.17
CA THR A 792 -31.10 124.01 97.52
C THR A 792 -31.74 122.90 98.38
N PRO A 793 -32.58 122.03 97.79
CA PRO A 793 -33.10 120.87 98.51
C PRO A 793 -31.94 120.06 99.07
N ALA A 794 -32.07 119.61 100.32
CA ALA A 794 -31.05 118.82 101.00
C ALA A 794 -30.67 117.61 100.15
N ALA A 795 -29.36 117.38 100.01
CA ALA A 795 -28.76 116.35 99.18
C ALA A 795 -29.20 114.92 99.54
#